data_AF-A0A839U0L0-F1
#
_entry.id   AF-A0A839U0L0-F1
#
_cell.length_a   1.000
_cell.length_b   1.000
_cell.length_c   1.000
_cell.angle_alpha   90.00
_cell.angle_beta   90.00
_cell.angle_gamma   90.00
#
_symmetry.space_group_name_H-M   'P 1'
#
loop_
_entity.id
_entity.type
_entity.pdbx_description
1 polymer ?
#
loop_
_entity_poly.entity_id
_entity_poly.type
_entity_poly.pdbx_seq_one_letter_code
_entity_poly.pdbx_strand_id
1 'polypeptide(L)'
;MSLKGKSISILSAAALLGALVPHAYGDAPLSDISNSYAKDAINELVSKGIIHGTGDGKFNPTSDIQRQDFAIIMAKALQLDLSHPPVTPTFKDVPKENYAYAAVEAAFKAGLFKGMGNGIFGAGQNLTREQMAVIFVNALGVNPAGKGRNLTFSDAASISAWAKDAVAAAVELGLIHGYPDGTFNPGNRATRQDAALVTVQFMNDKAKADEGSPQPPVVPPTTPTSPTTPSPTPTTPTPSTPSSGGGAPSGGGEETPHQNPDQAAAEPVKAEIAALPAKANIKLSDKPAIVQARAHYDALTDAQKALVGGIAKLTEAEQAIAELEAQAALDEQAAAPVRAEIAALPAKADIKLTDEPAVTSARAHYDSLTDSQKTRVGDIGKLTDAEDMIRDLNIVAVAKGNLQIVYNGVAEKIELPSAQDGATITWTLKNMGQSSIVDITTGSVKREGLNENTDVVLVATIAAGAASDTKEITIRVKAVTGEPETITSKAIADLDFSTIYATQARGESFQVQTTDFQSTPKHFTISDGKITIPVDLTWNIPLGEFTAGQVVGSAVDSFIQDYCNAHGIDLGKRTLGAVGFGDTFSIFAFSTGSASSVTLGGADWEYFFPQSQYNGTDIDHSKNRTFNVSDGEHTATVTLVSRYATMDALVGAINRQLQGASVAAAAEKVNDNQFRLVANSTDILLNVSGADKNQLFEE
;
A
#
# COMPACT_ATOMS: atom_id res chain seq x y z
N MET A 1 -29.58 14.26 -45.42
CA MET A 1 -30.58 15.12 -44.75
C MET A 1 -30.51 14.81 -43.26
N SER A 2 -29.70 15.56 -42.50
CA SER A 2 -30.00 16.88 -41.88
C SER A 2 -30.48 16.67 -40.44
N LEU A 3 -29.57 16.58 -39.47
CA LEU A 3 -28.99 17.69 -38.69
C LEU A 3 -29.99 18.42 -37.79
N LYS A 4 -29.71 18.42 -36.48
CA LYS A 4 -29.79 19.54 -35.50
C LYS A 4 -29.51 18.93 -34.11
N GLY A 5 -28.68 19.47 -33.22
CA GLY A 5 -27.98 20.74 -33.14
C GLY A 5 -27.72 20.98 -31.65
N LYS A 6 -26.47 21.28 -31.28
CA LYS A 6 -26.02 21.66 -29.93
C LYS A 6 -26.88 22.78 -29.32
N SER A 7 -27.10 22.74 -28.01
CA SER A 7 -27.24 23.94 -27.17
C SER A 7 -26.85 23.66 -25.72
N ILE A 8 -25.97 24.53 -25.22
CA ILE A 8 -25.40 24.64 -23.88
C ILE A 8 -26.26 25.63 -23.08
N SER A 9 -26.59 25.32 -21.81
CA SER A 9 -26.96 26.26 -20.73
C SER A 9 -26.97 25.46 -19.41
N ILE A 10 -25.88 25.44 -18.63
CA ILE A 10 -25.55 26.35 -17.51
C ILE A 10 -26.70 26.45 -16.48
N LEU A 11 -26.58 25.66 -15.41
CA LEU A 11 -26.97 26.09 -14.07
C LEU A 11 -25.87 25.63 -13.10
N SER A 12 -25.09 26.61 -12.66
CA SER A 12 -24.06 26.50 -11.66
C SER A 12 -24.68 26.27 -10.28
N ALA A 13 -24.21 25.26 -9.55
CA ALA A 13 -24.16 25.24 -8.10
C ALA A 13 -22.76 24.76 -7.70
N ALA A 14 -22.13 25.53 -6.83
CA ALA A 14 -20.69 25.60 -6.66
C ALA A 14 -20.05 24.42 -5.90
N ALA A 15 -18.90 24.01 -6.44
CA ALA A 15 -17.64 23.64 -5.77
C ALA A 15 -17.63 22.66 -4.58
N LEU A 16 -17.04 21.47 -4.81
CA LEU A 16 -15.72 21.17 -4.25
C LEU A 16 -15.03 20.04 -5.06
N LEU A 17 -13.94 20.36 -5.75
CA LEU A 17 -12.99 19.38 -6.29
C LEU A 17 -12.16 18.81 -5.13
N GLY A 18 -12.08 17.49 -5.01
CA GLY A 18 -11.01 16.80 -4.27
C GLY A 18 -10.03 16.17 -5.25
N ALA A 19 -8.92 16.85 -5.52
CA ALA A 19 -7.80 16.27 -6.28
C ALA A 19 -7.09 15.20 -5.43
N LEU A 20 -6.86 14.00 -6.00
CA LEU A 20 -5.84 13.09 -5.47
C LEU A 20 -4.47 13.59 -5.93
N VAL A 21 -3.94 14.47 -5.10
CA VAL A 21 -2.54 14.87 -5.03
C VAL A 21 -1.70 13.61 -4.77
N PRO A 22 -0.46 13.49 -5.26
CA PRO A 22 0.47 12.51 -4.71
C PRO A 22 0.48 12.68 -3.19
N HIS A 23 0.24 11.59 -2.43
CA HIS A 23 0.35 11.62 -0.97
C HIS A 23 1.83 11.77 -0.59
N ALA A 24 2.36 12.98 -0.74
CA ALA A 24 3.12 13.55 0.34
C ALA A 24 2.20 13.47 1.56
N TYR A 25 2.61 12.78 2.62
CA TYR A 25 1.95 12.94 3.91
C TYR A 25 2.13 14.41 4.32
N GLY A 26 1.20 15.25 3.90
CA GLY A 26 0.96 16.54 4.51
C GLY A 26 0.43 16.24 5.89
N ASP A 27 1.28 16.44 6.89
CA ASP A 27 1.04 16.26 8.31
C ASP A 27 -0.31 16.87 8.70
N ALA A 28 -1.34 16.05 8.86
CA ALA A 28 -2.59 16.52 9.46
C ALA A 28 -2.25 16.90 10.90
N PRO A 29 -2.59 18.13 11.36
CA PRO A 29 -2.22 18.57 12.70
C PRO A 29 -2.78 17.58 13.73
N LEU A 30 -1.91 17.10 14.62
CA LEU A 30 -2.28 16.16 15.66
C LEU A 30 -3.37 16.77 16.56
N SER A 31 -4.53 16.11 16.62
CA SER A 31 -5.75 16.65 17.22
C SER A 31 -5.73 16.69 18.75
N ASP A 32 -4.86 15.90 19.38
CA ASP A 32 -4.87 15.62 20.82
C ASP A 32 -3.65 16.16 21.59
N ILE A 33 -2.76 16.92 20.94
CA ILE A 33 -1.54 17.45 21.57
C ILE A 33 -1.71 18.85 22.16
N SER A 34 -2.85 19.51 21.95
CA SER A 34 -3.07 20.91 22.37
C SER A 34 -2.87 21.15 23.87
N ASN A 35 -3.12 20.15 24.71
CA ASN A 35 -2.95 20.21 26.17
C ASN A 35 -1.65 19.53 26.66
N SER A 36 -0.81 19.02 25.76
CA SER A 36 0.48 18.42 26.14
C SER A 36 1.51 19.51 26.36
N TYR A 37 2.24 19.45 27.48
CA TYR A 37 3.39 20.34 27.70
C TYR A 37 4.53 20.09 26.70
N ALA A 38 4.56 18.92 26.05
CA ALA A 38 5.55 18.59 25.03
C ALA A 38 5.08 18.91 23.61
N LYS A 39 3.98 19.68 23.43
CA LYS A 39 3.38 19.97 22.12
C LYS A 39 4.40 20.40 21.07
N ASP A 40 5.28 21.35 21.41
CA ASP A 40 6.26 21.88 20.46
C ASP A 40 7.31 20.83 20.09
N ALA A 41 7.80 20.08 21.09
CA ALA A 41 8.73 18.98 20.86
C ALA A 41 8.12 17.86 20.01
N ILE A 42 6.84 17.54 20.23
CA ILE A 42 6.10 16.56 19.43
C ILE A 42 6.03 17.03 17.97
N ASN A 43 5.60 18.28 17.73
CA ASN A 43 5.51 18.84 16.38
C ASN A 43 6.88 18.86 15.67
N GLU A 44 7.94 19.22 16.40
CA GLU A 44 9.29 19.22 15.84
C GLU A 44 9.71 17.83 15.38
N LEU A 45 9.59 16.81 16.22
CA LEU A 45 10.00 15.45 15.87
C LEU A 45 9.12 14.84 14.77
N VAL A 46 7.84 15.18 14.72
CA VAL A 46 6.94 14.75 13.64
C VAL A 46 7.36 15.38 12.31
N SER A 47 7.63 16.69 12.29
CA SER A 47 8.11 17.40 11.08
C SER A 47 9.43 16.85 10.54
N LYS A 48 10.28 16.31 11.42
CA LYS A 48 11.55 15.66 11.07
C LYS A 48 11.41 14.17 10.72
N GLY A 49 10.21 13.60 10.79
CA GLY A 49 9.95 12.18 10.53
C GLY A 49 10.54 11.21 11.58
N ILE A 50 10.92 11.73 12.76
CA ILE A 50 11.55 10.97 13.85
C ILE A 50 10.50 10.19 14.64
N ILE A 51 9.37 10.83 14.94
CA ILE A 51 8.23 10.21 15.64
C ILE A 51 6.97 10.35 14.78
N HIS A 52 6.06 9.38 14.91
CA HIS A 52 4.76 9.42 14.24
C HIS A 52 3.63 9.30 15.26
N GLY A 53 2.45 9.80 14.88
CA GLY A 53 1.21 9.57 15.62
C GLY A 53 0.83 8.08 15.66
N THR A 54 -0.14 7.74 16.49
CA THR A 54 -0.62 6.35 16.66
C THR A 54 -1.71 5.96 15.65
N GLY A 55 -2.03 6.82 14.68
CA GLY A 55 -3.18 6.69 13.77
C GLY A 55 -4.29 7.72 14.05
N ASP A 56 -5.25 7.86 13.13
CA ASP A 56 -6.45 8.70 13.24
C ASP A 56 -6.22 10.19 13.57
N GLY A 57 -5.06 10.74 13.20
CA GLY A 57 -4.68 12.12 13.53
C GLY A 57 -4.40 12.36 15.02
N LYS A 58 -4.01 11.32 15.77
CA LYS A 58 -3.70 11.38 17.21
C LYS A 58 -2.26 10.98 17.52
N PHE A 59 -1.70 11.55 18.57
CA PHE A 59 -0.37 11.23 19.10
C PHE A 59 -0.41 10.41 20.39
N ASN A 60 -1.48 10.54 21.18
CA ASN A 60 -1.66 9.97 22.51
C ASN A 60 -0.50 10.34 23.47
N PRO A 61 -0.35 11.63 23.83
CA PRO A 61 0.82 12.12 24.55
C PRO A 61 1.03 11.47 25.92
N THR A 62 -0.03 11.14 26.65
CA THR A 62 0.04 10.55 28.00
C THR A 62 0.16 9.03 28.00
N SER A 63 0.11 8.37 26.85
CA SER A 63 0.25 6.91 26.78
C SER A 63 1.70 6.50 27.03
N ASP A 64 1.88 5.33 27.65
CA ASP A 64 3.18 4.72 27.86
C ASP A 64 3.89 4.46 26.52
N ILE A 65 5.20 4.69 26.46
CA ILE A 65 6.01 4.37 25.30
C ILE A 65 6.63 2.98 25.43
N GLN A 66 6.58 2.20 24.34
CA GLN A 66 7.28 0.92 24.29
C GLN A 66 8.78 1.13 24.08
N ARG A 67 9.57 0.24 24.67
CA ARG A 67 11.04 0.26 24.60
C ARG A 67 11.56 0.20 23.15
N GLN A 68 10.88 -0.54 22.27
CA GLN A 68 11.23 -0.68 20.86
C GLN A 68 10.88 0.57 20.03
N ASP A 69 9.75 1.22 20.33
CA ASP A 69 9.39 2.51 19.71
C ASP A 69 10.40 3.59 20.08
N PHE A 70 10.86 3.58 21.34
CA PHE A 70 11.89 4.51 21.78
C PHE A 70 13.26 4.24 21.11
N ALA A 71 13.58 2.99 20.81
CA ALA A 71 14.77 2.66 20.02
C ALA A 71 14.68 3.22 18.58
N ILE A 72 13.50 3.16 17.96
CA ILE A 72 13.25 3.79 16.64
C ILE A 72 13.47 5.30 16.71
N ILE A 73 12.89 5.96 17.72
CA ILE A 73 13.03 7.40 17.91
C ILE A 73 14.51 7.78 18.04
N MET A 74 15.25 7.11 18.91
CA MET A 74 16.67 7.42 19.13
C MET A 74 17.53 7.11 17.90
N ALA A 75 17.28 6.00 17.21
CA ALA A 75 18.04 5.63 16.01
C ALA A 75 17.81 6.63 14.87
N LYS A 76 16.57 7.10 14.69
CA LYS A 76 16.24 8.16 13.72
C LYS A 76 16.81 9.53 14.13
N ALA A 77 16.68 9.91 15.40
CA ALA A 77 17.20 11.18 15.92
C ALA A 77 18.72 11.29 15.75
N LEU A 78 19.43 10.16 15.87
CA LEU A 78 20.88 10.06 15.67
C LEU A 78 21.30 9.73 14.23
N GLN A 79 20.34 9.56 13.31
CA GLN A 79 20.60 9.19 11.92
C GLN A 79 21.47 7.93 11.77
N LEU A 80 21.21 6.93 12.61
CA LEU A 80 21.94 5.66 12.56
C LEU A 80 21.63 4.90 11.27
N ASP A 81 22.58 4.07 10.82
CA ASP A 81 22.37 3.20 9.67
C ASP A 81 21.32 2.11 9.98
N LEU A 82 20.13 2.27 9.40
CA LEU A 82 19.04 1.30 9.47
C LEU A 82 18.98 0.38 8.24
N SER A 83 19.81 0.62 7.22
CA SER A 83 19.81 -0.11 5.95
C SER A 83 20.59 -1.42 6.00
N HIS A 84 21.51 -1.58 6.97
CA HIS A 84 22.35 -2.77 7.12
C HIS A 84 22.26 -3.43 8.50
N PRO A 85 21.07 -3.87 8.95
CA PRO A 85 20.99 -4.66 10.17
C PRO A 85 21.67 -6.04 9.99
N PRO A 86 22.20 -6.65 11.05
CA PRO A 86 22.88 -7.94 10.97
C PRO A 86 21.97 -9.03 10.42
N VAL A 87 22.57 -10.04 9.76
CA VAL A 87 21.83 -11.19 9.22
C VAL A 87 21.33 -12.12 10.32
N THR A 88 21.93 -12.12 11.51
CA THR A 88 21.43 -12.90 12.66
C THR A 88 20.96 -11.92 13.73
N PRO A 89 19.70 -11.99 14.20
CA PRO A 89 19.22 -11.14 15.28
C PRO A 89 20.06 -11.30 16.55
N THR A 90 20.46 -10.17 17.14
CA THR A 90 21.15 -10.14 18.42
C THR A 90 20.21 -10.54 19.55
N PHE A 91 18.93 -10.17 19.43
CA PHE A 91 17.90 -10.42 20.43
C PHE A 91 16.83 -11.40 19.92
N LYS A 92 16.48 -12.38 20.75
CA LYS A 92 15.52 -13.45 20.42
C LYS A 92 14.09 -12.95 20.29
N ASP A 93 13.73 -11.90 21.03
CA ASP A 93 12.41 -11.27 21.04
C ASP A 93 12.27 -10.15 19.98
N VAL A 94 13.32 -9.91 19.19
CA VAL A 94 13.29 -8.97 18.06
C VAL A 94 13.70 -9.71 16.79
N PRO A 95 12.82 -10.58 16.25
CA PRO A 95 13.09 -11.27 15.00
C PRO A 95 13.11 -10.26 13.83
N LYS A 96 13.64 -10.68 12.67
CA LYS A 96 13.84 -9.79 11.51
C LYS A 96 12.56 -9.13 11.00
N GLU A 97 11.44 -9.81 11.20
CA GLU A 97 10.11 -9.39 10.80
C GLU A 97 9.51 -8.33 11.74
N ASN A 98 10.13 -8.09 12.90
CA ASN A 98 9.71 -7.02 13.80
C ASN A 98 10.02 -5.66 13.15
N TYR A 99 9.03 -4.76 13.10
CA TYR A 99 9.18 -3.43 12.51
C TYR A 99 10.30 -2.59 13.14
N ALA A 100 10.67 -2.87 14.39
CA ALA A 100 11.73 -2.19 15.11
C ALA A 100 13.11 -2.86 14.91
N TYR A 101 13.21 -3.97 14.18
CA TYR A 101 14.43 -4.79 14.07
C TYR A 101 15.67 -3.96 13.71
N ALA A 102 15.61 -3.23 12.60
CA ALA A 102 16.73 -2.44 12.14
C ALA A 102 17.15 -1.36 13.15
N ALA A 103 16.17 -0.67 13.75
CA ALA A 103 16.44 0.36 14.73
C ALA A 103 17.01 -0.19 16.05
N VAL A 104 16.52 -1.35 16.50
CA VAL A 104 17.01 -2.02 17.70
C VAL A 104 18.46 -2.47 17.51
N GLU A 105 18.78 -3.09 16.38
CA GLU A 105 20.14 -3.53 16.07
C GLU A 105 21.10 -2.33 15.92
N ALA A 106 20.68 -1.27 15.24
CA ALA A 106 21.47 -0.04 15.09
C ALA A 106 21.72 0.63 16.45
N ALA A 107 20.68 0.76 17.28
CA ALA A 107 20.78 1.38 18.59
C ALA A 107 21.62 0.53 19.57
N PHE A 108 21.57 -0.80 19.46
CA PHE A 108 22.46 -1.70 20.19
C PHE A 108 23.91 -1.55 19.74
N LYS A 109 24.17 -1.57 18.43
CA LYS A 109 25.51 -1.38 17.83
C LYS A 109 26.13 -0.04 18.22
N ALA A 110 25.32 1.02 18.30
CA ALA A 110 25.75 2.34 18.75
C ALA A 110 25.87 2.46 20.28
N GLY A 111 25.59 1.41 21.05
CA GLY A 111 25.80 1.35 22.50
C GLY A 111 24.70 2.02 23.35
N LEU A 112 23.60 2.44 22.74
CA LEU A 112 22.48 3.11 23.43
C LEU A 112 21.73 2.13 24.33
N PHE A 113 21.51 0.91 23.82
CA PHE A 113 20.85 -0.19 24.51
C PHE A 113 21.83 -1.34 24.73
N LYS A 114 21.67 -2.06 25.85
CA LYS A 114 22.47 -3.25 26.19
C LYS A 114 21.64 -4.55 26.29
N GLY A 115 20.34 -4.47 26.02
CA GLY A 115 19.37 -5.54 26.31
C GLY A 115 19.09 -5.71 27.80
N MET A 116 18.27 -6.71 28.16
CA MET A 116 17.92 -7.06 29.54
C MET A 116 18.59 -8.36 30.02
N GLY A 117 19.55 -8.88 29.25
CA GLY A 117 20.21 -10.16 29.49
C GLY A 117 19.55 -11.32 28.73
N ASN A 118 20.20 -12.49 28.72
CA ASN A 118 19.72 -13.73 28.09
C ASN A 118 19.35 -13.64 26.59
N GLY A 119 19.87 -12.63 25.89
CA GLY A 119 19.53 -12.35 24.50
C GLY A 119 18.13 -11.76 24.33
N ILE A 120 17.61 -11.03 25.32
CA ILE A 120 16.29 -10.36 25.27
C ILE A 120 16.49 -8.84 25.25
N PHE A 121 15.80 -8.18 24.32
CA PHE A 121 15.77 -6.71 24.22
C PHE A 121 14.74 -6.08 25.15
N GLY A 122 13.56 -6.71 25.23
CA GLY A 122 12.34 -6.18 25.84
C GLY A 122 11.38 -5.58 24.82
N ALA A 123 11.28 -6.17 23.63
CA ALA A 123 10.30 -5.75 22.63
C ALA A 123 8.86 -5.88 23.19
N GLY A 124 8.04 -4.85 22.93
CA GLY A 124 6.68 -4.74 23.47
C GLY A 124 6.57 -4.40 24.97
N GLN A 125 7.67 -4.29 25.71
CA GLN A 125 7.64 -3.81 27.10
C GLN A 125 7.63 -2.28 27.17
N ASN A 126 6.94 -1.71 28.15
CA ASN A 126 6.94 -0.27 28.37
C ASN A 126 8.26 0.17 28.98
N LEU A 127 8.79 1.29 28.50
CA LEU A 127 10.05 1.85 28.97
C LEU A 127 9.86 2.48 30.35
N THR A 128 10.75 2.22 31.30
CA THR A 128 10.75 2.89 32.60
C THR A 128 11.57 4.18 32.57
N ARG A 129 11.29 5.10 33.50
CA ARG A 129 12.01 6.38 33.61
C ARG A 129 13.51 6.21 33.86
N GLU A 130 13.91 5.25 34.68
CA GLU A 130 15.35 4.99 34.92
C GLU A 130 16.05 4.38 33.70
N GLN A 131 15.36 3.55 32.91
CA GLN A 131 15.89 3.03 31.65
C GLN A 131 16.05 4.14 30.61
N MET A 132 15.08 5.04 30.52
CA MET A 132 15.12 6.21 29.64
C MET A 132 16.34 7.09 29.95
N ALA A 133 16.59 7.37 31.24
CA ALA A 133 17.77 8.13 31.67
C ALA A 133 19.10 7.51 31.21
N VAL A 134 19.22 6.19 31.37
CA VAL A 134 20.43 5.44 31.00
C VAL A 134 20.68 5.49 29.49
N ILE A 135 19.62 5.37 28.68
CA ILE A 135 19.74 5.44 27.22
C ILE A 135 20.23 6.82 26.77
N PHE A 136 19.73 7.91 27.35
CA PHE A 136 20.18 9.26 27.02
C PHE A 136 21.63 9.53 27.40
N VAL A 137 22.05 9.09 28.58
CA VAL A 137 23.45 9.23 29.01
C VAL A 137 24.39 8.45 28.08
N ASN A 138 24.00 7.23 27.68
CA ASN A 138 24.76 6.46 26.69
C ASN A 138 24.82 7.20 25.34
N ALA A 139 23.71 7.77 24.88
CA ALA A 139 23.63 8.49 23.61
C ALA A 139 24.50 9.77 23.58
N LEU A 140 24.68 10.44 24.73
CA LEU A 140 25.58 11.59 24.85
C LEU A 140 27.06 11.20 25.05
N GLY A 141 27.36 9.92 25.27
CA GLY A 141 28.72 9.47 25.57
C GLY A 141 29.30 10.02 26.88
N VAL A 142 28.45 10.52 27.78
CA VAL A 142 28.89 11.10 29.07
C VAL A 142 29.23 9.96 30.03
N ASN A 143 30.35 10.08 30.74
CA ASN A 143 30.71 9.13 31.80
C ASN A 143 29.89 9.43 33.08
N PRO A 144 28.97 8.56 33.50
CA PRO A 144 28.14 8.82 34.67
C PRO A 144 28.80 8.40 36.00
N ALA A 145 29.98 7.74 35.95
CA ALA A 145 30.58 7.07 37.09
C ALA A 145 30.75 7.99 38.32
N GLY A 146 30.18 7.57 39.44
CA GLY A 146 30.31 8.25 40.73
C GLY A 146 29.33 9.41 40.97
N LYS A 147 28.51 9.79 39.99
CA LYS A 147 27.54 10.90 40.11
C LYS A 147 26.32 10.55 40.98
N GLY A 148 26.00 9.27 41.16
CA GLY A 148 24.83 8.80 41.91
C GLY A 148 24.85 9.07 43.42
N ARG A 149 25.96 9.56 43.98
CA ARG A 149 26.12 9.82 45.43
C ARG A 149 25.31 11.02 45.94
N ASN A 150 24.93 11.94 45.06
CA ASN A 150 24.31 13.23 45.41
C ASN A 150 22.85 13.37 44.94
N LEU A 151 22.16 12.27 44.63
CA LEU A 151 20.74 12.32 44.27
C LEU A 151 19.91 12.75 45.49
N THR A 152 19.16 13.84 45.34
CA THR A 152 18.36 14.45 46.41
C THR A 152 16.89 14.01 46.43
N PHE A 153 16.50 13.06 45.57
CA PHE A 153 15.13 12.57 45.52
C PHE A 153 14.80 11.71 46.75
N SER A 154 13.57 11.84 47.26
CA SER A 154 13.11 11.10 48.44
C SER A 154 13.03 9.58 48.20
N ASP A 155 12.88 9.16 46.95
CA ASP A 155 12.85 7.77 46.50
C ASP A 155 14.17 7.34 45.81
N ALA A 156 15.28 8.06 46.03
CA ALA A 156 16.57 7.74 45.43
C ALA A 156 17.06 6.31 45.79
N ALA A 157 16.59 5.74 46.91
CA ALA A 157 16.85 4.36 47.29
C ALA A 157 16.18 3.32 46.36
N SER A 158 15.07 3.68 45.73
CA SER A 158 14.30 2.84 44.80
C SER A 158 14.87 2.81 43.39
N ILE A 159 15.83 3.69 43.08
CA ILE A 159 16.53 3.68 41.79
C ILE A 159 17.45 2.48 41.75
N SER A 160 17.36 1.69 40.67
CA SER A 160 18.18 0.50 40.51
C SER A 160 19.68 0.86 40.54
N ALA A 161 20.48 0.02 41.19
CA ALA A 161 21.92 0.28 41.37
C ALA A 161 22.66 0.54 40.04
N TRP A 162 22.25 -0.15 38.97
CA TRP A 162 22.82 0.01 37.63
C TRP A 162 22.43 1.33 36.94
N ALA A 163 21.35 1.98 37.39
CA ALA A 163 20.82 3.20 36.81
C ALA A 163 21.20 4.46 37.61
N LYS A 164 21.53 4.35 38.90
CA LYS A 164 21.76 5.50 39.81
C LYS A 164 22.70 6.57 39.25
N ASP A 165 23.86 6.16 38.77
CA ASP A 165 24.86 7.08 38.23
C ASP A 165 24.36 7.79 36.97
N ALA A 166 23.67 7.07 36.09
CA ALA A 166 23.11 7.64 34.86
C ALA A 166 21.89 8.53 35.14
N VAL A 167 21.04 8.19 36.11
CA VAL A 167 19.94 9.04 36.55
C VAL A 167 20.48 10.36 37.10
N ALA A 168 21.53 10.33 37.92
CA ALA A 168 22.18 11.54 38.40
C ALA A 168 22.74 12.40 37.28
N ALA A 169 23.43 11.79 36.31
CA ALA A 169 23.95 12.49 35.14
C ALA A 169 22.83 13.11 34.28
N ALA A 170 21.74 12.38 34.03
CA ALA A 170 20.61 12.87 33.25
C ALA A 170 19.89 14.05 33.93
N VAL A 171 19.79 14.03 35.25
CA VAL A 171 19.19 15.12 36.04
C VAL A 171 20.09 16.35 36.07
N GLU A 172 21.41 16.16 36.25
CA GLU A 172 22.40 17.25 36.22
C GLU A 172 22.44 17.95 34.86
N LEU A 173 22.30 17.19 33.77
CA LEU A 173 22.23 17.71 32.40
C LEU A 173 20.85 18.31 32.05
N GLY A 174 19.88 18.25 32.96
CA GLY A 174 18.53 18.77 32.72
C GLY A 174 17.74 17.96 31.69
N LEU A 175 18.14 16.73 31.37
CA LEU A 175 17.44 15.86 30.42
C LEU A 175 16.16 15.30 31.04
N ILE A 176 16.18 14.96 32.33
CA ILE A 176 15.01 14.43 33.04
C ILE A 176 14.90 15.12 34.39
N HIS A 177 13.69 15.53 34.76
CA HIS A 177 13.39 16.13 36.05
C HIS A 177 12.63 15.15 36.96
N GLY A 178 12.78 15.32 38.28
CA GLY A 178 11.89 14.72 39.26
C GLY A 178 10.54 15.44 39.33
N TYR A 179 9.61 14.84 40.05
CA TYR A 179 8.28 15.39 40.25
C TYR A 179 8.28 16.47 41.36
N PRO A 180 7.28 17.37 41.37
CA PRO A 180 7.18 18.42 42.38
C PRO A 180 7.07 17.92 43.83
N ASP A 181 6.71 16.65 44.03
CA ASP A 181 6.66 15.99 45.34
C ASP A 181 8.04 15.54 45.86
N GLY A 182 9.11 15.79 45.10
CA GLY A 182 10.49 15.44 45.46
C GLY A 182 10.91 14.02 45.06
N THR A 183 10.08 13.29 44.31
CA THR A 183 10.38 11.93 43.84
C THR A 183 10.92 11.90 42.40
N PHE A 184 11.63 10.83 42.04
CA PHE A 184 12.03 10.54 40.65
C PHE A 184 11.08 9.54 39.97
N ASN A 185 10.53 8.61 40.75
CA ASN A 185 9.71 7.46 40.34
C ASN A 185 10.39 6.58 39.28
N PRO A 186 11.51 5.90 39.61
CA PRO A 186 12.35 5.19 38.64
C PRO A 186 11.62 4.08 37.87
N GLY A 187 10.74 3.35 38.55
CA GLY A 187 9.96 2.26 37.96
C GLY A 187 8.70 2.69 37.22
N ASN A 188 8.31 3.97 37.28
CA ASN A 188 7.17 4.45 36.51
C ASN A 188 7.48 4.38 35.01
N ARG A 189 6.43 4.12 34.24
CA ARG A 189 6.50 4.04 32.78
C ARG A 189 6.65 5.44 32.20
N ALA A 190 7.53 5.58 31.22
CA ALA A 190 7.73 6.83 30.48
C ALA A 190 6.57 7.01 29.50
N THR A 191 6.07 8.24 29.39
CA THR A 191 5.02 8.56 28.43
C THR A 191 5.61 9.00 27.08
N ARG A 192 4.80 8.98 26.02
CA ARG A 192 5.19 9.43 24.68
C ARG A 192 5.57 10.91 24.65
N GLN A 193 4.88 11.76 25.42
CA GLN A 193 5.22 13.18 25.55
C GLN A 193 6.54 13.40 26.30
N ASP A 194 6.87 12.55 27.29
CA ASP A 194 8.19 12.59 27.94
C ASP A 194 9.29 12.21 26.94
N ALA A 195 9.11 11.12 26.21
CA ALA A 195 10.08 10.68 25.21
C ALA A 195 10.33 11.76 24.14
N ALA A 196 9.28 12.45 23.67
CA ALA A 196 9.40 13.52 22.68
C ALA A 196 10.19 14.72 23.24
N LEU A 197 9.81 15.21 24.42
CA LEU A 197 10.47 16.36 25.05
C LEU A 197 11.96 16.11 25.27
N VAL A 198 12.30 14.95 25.83
CA VAL A 198 13.69 14.64 26.16
C VAL A 198 14.52 14.35 24.92
N THR A 199 13.92 13.80 23.84
CA THR A 199 14.62 13.60 22.56
C THR A 199 15.00 14.93 21.90
N VAL A 200 14.12 15.92 21.90
CA VAL A 200 14.45 17.27 21.38
C VAL A 200 15.53 17.94 22.22
N GLN A 201 15.44 17.84 23.55
CA GLN A 201 16.48 18.37 24.45
C GLN A 201 17.84 17.71 24.16
N PHE A 202 17.87 16.39 24.00
CA PHE A 202 19.04 15.63 23.60
C PHE A 202 19.62 16.12 22.26
N MET A 203 18.79 16.30 21.22
CA MET A 203 19.23 16.78 19.91
C MET A 203 19.83 18.19 19.99
N ASN A 204 19.24 19.07 20.80
CA ASN A 204 19.74 20.42 21.02
C ASN A 204 21.08 20.43 21.77
N ASP A 205 21.23 19.60 22.79
CA ASP A 205 22.47 19.54 23.57
C ASP A 205 23.59 18.83 22.80
N LYS A 206 23.25 17.86 21.93
CA LYS A 206 24.18 17.29 20.97
C LYS A 206 24.65 18.33 19.94
N ALA A 207 23.75 19.15 19.40
CA ALA A 207 24.12 20.23 18.49
C ALA A 207 25.06 21.24 19.16
N LYS A 208 24.80 21.62 20.42
CA LYS A 208 25.71 22.49 21.20
C LYS A 208 27.06 21.86 21.49
N ALA A 209 27.12 20.55 21.75
CA ALA A 209 28.37 19.83 21.95
C ALA A 209 29.20 19.74 20.66
N ASP A 210 28.53 19.56 19.51
CA ASP A 210 29.15 19.54 18.19
C ASP A 210 29.63 20.96 17.75
N GLU A 211 29.00 22.04 18.23
CA GLU A 211 29.43 23.45 18.04
C GLU A 211 30.60 23.89 18.98
N GLY A 212 30.88 23.15 20.05
CA GLY A 212 31.88 23.51 21.08
C GLY A 212 33.32 23.04 20.81
N SER A 213 33.59 22.39 19.68
CA SER A 213 34.94 21.92 19.30
C SER A 213 35.59 22.92 18.32
N PRO A 214 36.85 23.38 18.54
CA PRO A 214 37.43 24.46 17.73
C PRO A 214 37.63 24.02 16.27
N GLN A 215 36.86 24.61 15.37
CA GLN A 215 37.03 24.48 13.92
C GLN A 215 38.27 25.27 13.46
N PRO A 216 39.19 24.70 12.64
CA PRO A 216 40.20 25.49 11.93
C PRO A 216 39.53 26.46 10.94
N PRO A 217 40.14 27.62 10.64
CA PRO A 217 39.46 28.72 9.96
C PRO A 217 39.02 28.33 8.55
N VAL A 218 37.73 28.51 8.25
CA VAL A 218 37.15 28.37 6.90
C VAL A 218 37.45 29.64 6.12
N VAL A 219 38.18 29.49 5.01
CA VAL A 219 38.38 30.54 4.00
C VAL A 219 37.14 30.58 3.07
N PRO A 220 36.62 31.76 2.68
CA PRO A 220 35.46 31.85 1.81
C PRO A 220 35.76 31.42 0.36
N PRO A 221 34.76 30.93 -0.40
CA PRO A 221 34.94 30.45 -1.76
C PRO A 221 35.10 31.60 -2.76
N THR A 222 36.18 31.57 -3.55
CA THR A 222 36.34 32.44 -4.73
C THR A 222 35.70 31.81 -5.96
N THR A 223 34.77 32.55 -6.55
CA THR A 223 34.08 32.31 -7.83
C THR A 223 35.08 32.25 -9.00
N PRO A 224 34.83 31.44 -10.06
CA PRO A 224 35.74 31.30 -11.20
C PRO A 224 35.59 32.45 -12.21
N THR A 225 36.73 32.94 -12.73
CA THR A 225 36.78 33.80 -13.93
C THR A 225 37.78 33.25 -14.94
N SER A 226 37.31 33.13 -16.18
CA SER A 226 37.98 32.68 -17.41
C SER A 226 39.28 33.44 -17.78
N PRO A 227 40.13 32.87 -18.65
CA PRO A 227 41.41 33.44 -19.04
C PRO A 227 41.29 34.43 -20.21
N THR A 228 42.02 35.55 -20.14
CA THR A 228 42.29 36.44 -21.29
C THR A 228 43.78 36.80 -21.37
N THR A 229 44.40 36.32 -22.43
CA THR A 229 45.37 36.95 -23.36
C THR A 229 46.29 38.10 -22.87
N PRO A 230 47.61 38.02 -23.11
CA PRO A 230 48.49 39.20 -23.11
C PRO A 230 49.02 39.58 -24.51
N SER A 231 49.03 40.88 -24.82
CA SER A 231 49.87 41.61 -25.80
C SER A 231 49.54 43.13 -25.73
N PRO A 232 50.39 44.14 -26.07
CA PRO A 232 51.76 44.15 -26.62
C PRO A 232 52.79 45.12 -25.94
N THR A 233 54.05 44.99 -26.41
CA THR A 233 55.28 45.84 -26.56
C THR A 233 55.02 47.37 -26.81
N PRO A 234 55.97 48.37 -26.81
CA PRO A 234 57.43 48.36 -27.14
C PRO A 234 58.33 49.36 -26.32
N THR A 235 59.62 49.66 -26.52
CA THR A 235 60.52 49.78 -27.71
C THR A 235 62.01 49.93 -27.29
N THR A 236 62.88 49.64 -28.28
CA THR A 236 64.35 49.68 -28.50
C THR A 236 65.06 51.06 -28.28
N PRO A 237 66.43 51.23 -28.38
CA PRO A 237 67.24 51.04 -29.62
C PRO A 237 68.69 50.48 -29.50
N THR A 238 69.16 49.91 -30.63
CA THR A 238 70.54 49.58 -31.11
C THR A 238 71.25 50.87 -31.62
N PRO A 239 72.43 50.92 -32.32
CA PRO A 239 73.53 49.96 -32.62
C PRO A 239 74.97 50.56 -32.55
N SER A 240 76.03 49.78 -32.83
CA SER A 240 77.05 50.07 -33.89
C SER A 240 78.27 49.14 -33.90
N THR A 241 78.63 48.68 -35.11
CA THR A 241 79.97 48.22 -35.53
C THR A 241 80.80 49.42 -36.04
N PRO A 242 82.13 49.28 -36.21
CA PRO A 242 82.61 49.23 -37.61
C PRO A 242 83.81 48.29 -37.86
N SER A 243 84.12 48.24 -39.16
CA SER A 243 84.99 47.38 -39.95
C SER A 243 86.41 47.95 -40.19
N SER A 244 87.34 47.03 -40.55
CA SER A 244 88.48 47.17 -41.49
C SER A 244 89.74 47.96 -41.14
N GLY A 245 90.89 47.28 -41.32
CA GLY A 245 92.21 47.91 -41.53
C GLY A 245 93.35 46.89 -41.59
N GLY A 246 93.63 46.36 -42.78
CA GLY A 246 94.80 45.50 -43.02
C GLY A 246 96.11 46.29 -43.13
N GLY A 247 97.21 45.68 -42.70
CA GLY A 247 98.57 46.19 -42.87
C GLY A 247 99.62 45.28 -42.24
N ALA A 248 100.20 44.37 -43.03
CA ALA A 248 101.54 43.81 -42.78
C ALA A 248 102.61 44.93 -42.98
N PRO A 249 103.87 44.83 -42.49
CA PRO A 249 104.61 43.59 -42.23
C PRO A 249 105.57 43.56 -41.01
N SER A 250 106.10 42.36 -40.78
CA SER A 250 107.48 42.05 -40.34
C SER A 250 107.92 42.33 -38.89
N GLY A 251 108.19 41.23 -38.17
CA GLY A 251 109.43 41.11 -37.40
C GLY A 251 109.29 40.82 -35.91
N GLY A 252 109.41 39.53 -35.55
CA GLY A 252 110.15 39.11 -34.36
C GLY A 252 109.33 38.66 -33.15
N GLY A 253 109.47 37.38 -32.82
CA GLY A 253 109.33 36.86 -31.45
C GLY A 253 107.95 36.34 -31.08
N GLU A 254 107.73 35.04 -31.29
CA GLU A 254 106.77 34.27 -30.50
C GLU A 254 107.19 34.28 -29.02
N GLU A 255 106.35 34.82 -28.14
CA GLU A 255 106.21 34.34 -26.76
C GLU A 255 104.71 34.38 -26.38
N THR A 256 104.09 33.20 -26.44
CA THR A 256 102.82 32.88 -25.80
C THR A 256 102.98 32.91 -24.27
N PRO A 257 102.05 33.48 -23.49
CA PRO A 257 101.99 33.17 -22.07
C PRO A 257 101.56 31.72 -21.94
N HIS A 258 102.48 30.84 -21.53
CA HIS A 258 102.13 29.49 -21.11
C HIS A 258 101.19 29.59 -19.92
N GLN A 259 99.87 29.46 -20.14
CA GLN A 259 98.98 28.96 -19.09
C GLN A 259 99.58 27.64 -18.63
N ASN A 260 99.72 27.48 -17.31
CA ASN A 260 100.17 26.23 -16.73
C ASN A 260 99.31 25.09 -17.34
N PRO A 261 99.90 24.09 -18.00
CA PRO A 261 99.15 22.98 -18.60
C PRO A 261 98.17 22.32 -17.63
N ASP A 262 98.52 22.28 -16.34
CA ASP A 262 97.66 21.73 -15.30
C ASP A 262 96.43 22.61 -15.00
N GLN A 263 96.56 23.93 -15.13
CA GLN A 263 95.44 24.85 -14.97
C GLN A 263 94.49 24.79 -16.16
N ALA A 264 95.02 24.69 -17.38
CA ALA A 264 94.21 24.53 -18.60
C ALA A 264 93.40 23.21 -18.60
N ALA A 265 93.95 22.14 -18.01
CA ALA A 265 93.25 20.86 -17.86
C ALA A 265 92.19 20.85 -16.74
N ALA A 266 92.38 21.61 -15.66
CA ALA A 266 91.47 21.62 -14.50
C ALA A 266 90.24 22.55 -14.65
N GLU A 267 90.38 23.68 -15.38
CA GLU A 267 89.30 24.66 -15.58
C GLU A 267 87.99 24.11 -16.22
N PRO A 268 88.00 23.22 -17.23
CA PRO A 268 86.74 22.66 -17.75
C PRO A 268 85.97 21.83 -16.70
N VAL A 269 86.69 21.00 -15.92
CA VAL A 269 86.07 20.18 -14.85
C VAL A 269 85.53 21.07 -13.73
N LYS A 270 86.21 22.17 -13.41
CA LYS A 270 85.76 23.17 -12.45
C LYS A 270 84.47 23.86 -12.90
N ALA A 271 84.37 24.20 -14.18
CA ALA A 271 83.16 24.76 -14.77
C ALA A 271 81.99 23.76 -14.74
N GLU A 272 82.23 22.48 -15.03
CA GLU A 272 81.23 21.42 -14.94
C GLU A 272 80.69 21.25 -13.51
N ILE A 273 81.57 21.15 -12.50
CA ILE A 273 81.16 21.06 -11.09
C ILE A 273 80.43 22.33 -10.64
N ALA A 274 80.88 23.51 -11.09
CA ALA A 274 80.22 24.78 -10.80
C ALA A 274 78.80 24.85 -11.42
N ALA A 275 78.58 24.25 -12.59
CA ALA A 275 77.30 24.21 -13.29
C ALA A 275 76.29 23.24 -12.67
N LEU A 276 76.71 22.30 -11.80
CA LEU A 276 75.80 21.40 -11.11
C LEU A 276 74.76 22.19 -10.28
N PRO A 277 73.51 21.74 -10.20
CA PRO A 277 72.52 22.36 -9.32
C PRO A 277 72.96 22.33 -7.85
N ALA A 278 72.40 23.23 -7.04
CA ALA A 278 72.53 23.11 -5.58
C ALA A 278 71.83 21.84 -5.08
N LYS A 279 72.30 21.23 -3.98
CA LYS A 279 71.78 19.97 -3.42
C LYS A 279 70.25 19.88 -3.40
N ALA A 280 69.58 20.95 -2.94
CA ALA A 280 68.12 21.02 -2.83
C ALA A 280 67.36 21.00 -4.18
N ASN A 281 68.04 21.29 -5.28
CA ASN A 281 67.47 21.37 -6.62
C ASN A 281 67.88 20.20 -7.54
N ILE A 282 68.68 19.26 -7.02
CA ILE A 282 69.11 18.07 -7.76
C ILE A 282 67.88 17.21 -8.07
N LYS A 283 67.78 16.75 -9.31
CA LYS A 283 66.76 15.82 -9.80
C LYS A 283 67.42 14.58 -10.39
N LEU A 284 66.68 13.48 -10.49
CA LEU A 284 67.18 12.27 -11.14
C LEU A 284 67.66 12.49 -12.59
N SER A 285 67.12 13.48 -13.30
CA SER A 285 67.57 13.88 -14.65
C SER A 285 69.00 14.42 -14.69
N ASP A 286 69.53 14.88 -13.56
CA ASP A 286 70.88 15.46 -13.47
C ASP A 286 71.97 14.38 -13.31
N LYS A 287 71.56 13.11 -13.07
CA LYS A 287 72.46 11.97 -12.87
C LYS A 287 73.54 11.85 -13.95
N PRO A 288 73.25 11.94 -15.27
CA PRO A 288 74.29 11.82 -16.30
C PRO A 288 75.37 12.90 -16.18
N ALA A 289 74.99 14.15 -15.88
CA ALA A 289 75.93 15.26 -15.75
C ALA A 289 76.83 15.11 -14.51
N ILE A 290 76.27 14.63 -13.39
CA ILE A 290 77.02 14.37 -12.15
C ILE A 290 78.03 13.23 -12.34
N VAL A 291 77.60 12.13 -12.97
CA VAL A 291 78.48 10.99 -13.29
C VAL A 291 79.59 11.40 -14.25
N GLN A 292 79.29 12.22 -15.26
CA GLN A 292 80.28 12.76 -16.19
C GLN A 292 81.30 13.65 -15.47
N ALA A 293 80.84 14.58 -14.63
CA ALA A 293 81.73 15.46 -13.86
C ALA A 293 82.66 14.66 -12.94
N ARG A 294 82.18 13.56 -12.34
CA ARG A 294 83.03 12.63 -11.58
C ARG A 294 84.06 11.93 -12.46
N ALA A 295 83.65 11.38 -13.59
CA ALA A 295 84.57 10.71 -14.51
C ALA A 295 85.67 11.66 -15.02
N HIS A 296 85.32 12.90 -15.36
CA HIS A 296 86.28 13.91 -15.78
C HIS A 296 87.20 14.35 -14.64
N TYR A 297 86.68 14.52 -13.41
CA TYR A 297 87.49 14.80 -12.23
C TYR A 297 88.48 13.68 -11.93
N ASP A 298 88.06 12.42 -11.99
CA ASP A 298 88.89 11.26 -11.67
C ASP A 298 90.03 11.07 -12.68
N ALA A 299 89.82 11.46 -13.95
CA ALA A 299 90.81 11.42 -15.02
C ALA A 299 91.96 12.44 -14.90
N LEU A 300 91.83 13.45 -14.01
CA LEU A 300 92.87 14.45 -13.76
C LEU A 300 94.02 13.89 -12.89
N THR A 301 95.21 14.48 -13.05
CA THR A 301 96.35 14.22 -12.15
C THR A 301 96.13 14.87 -10.78
N ASP A 302 96.89 14.45 -9.76
CA ASP A 302 96.75 15.02 -8.40
C ASP A 302 97.01 16.52 -8.34
N ALA A 303 97.96 17.01 -9.16
CA ALA A 303 98.26 18.44 -9.29
C ALA A 303 97.09 19.21 -9.92
N GLN A 304 96.41 18.62 -10.91
CA GLN A 304 95.25 19.20 -11.58
C GLN A 304 93.99 19.16 -10.69
N LYS A 305 93.76 18.07 -9.95
CA LYS A 305 92.66 17.93 -8.98
C LYS A 305 92.69 19.01 -7.91
N ALA A 306 93.88 19.39 -7.44
CA ALA A 306 94.06 20.48 -6.47
C ALA A 306 93.59 21.85 -6.99
N LEU A 307 93.52 22.06 -8.31
CA LEU A 307 93.12 23.32 -8.95
C LEU A 307 91.62 23.41 -9.26
N VAL A 308 90.90 22.28 -9.30
CA VAL A 308 89.46 22.25 -9.63
C VAL A 308 88.61 22.92 -8.54
N GLY A 309 88.91 22.65 -7.27
CA GLY A 309 88.11 23.12 -6.13
C GLY A 309 86.67 22.59 -6.13
N GLY A 310 85.85 22.94 -5.14
CA GLY A 310 84.40 22.64 -5.16
C GLY A 310 84.00 21.15 -5.10
N ILE A 311 84.93 20.23 -4.85
CA ILE A 311 84.70 18.76 -4.81
C ILE A 311 83.60 18.33 -3.82
N ALA A 312 83.40 19.10 -2.75
CA ALA A 312 82.29 18.90 -1.81
C ALA A 312 80.93 18.99 -2.50
N LYS A 313 80.76 19.94 -3.42
CA LYS A 313 79.51 20.12 -4.19
C LYS A 313 79.22 18.91 -5.10
N LEU A 314 80.24 18.37 -5.77
CA LEU A 314 80.09 17.16 -6.58
C LEU A 314 79.72 15.95 -5.71
N THR A 315 80.37 15.81 -4.55
CA THR A 315 80.09 14.72 -3.59
C THR A 315 78.69 14.83 -2.98
N GLU A 316 78.24 16.04 -2.65
CA GLU A 316 76.88 16.31 -2.17
C GLU A 316 75.82 16.03 -3.24
N ALA A 317 76.11 16.34 -4.51
CA ALA A 317 75.23 16.04 -5.64
C ALA A 317 75.10 14.53 -5.88
N GLU A 318 76.19 13.77 -5.77
CA GLU A 318 76.18 12.30 -5.85
C GLU A 318 75.37 11.67 -4.73
N GLN A 319 75.54 12.15 -3.49
CA GLN A 319 74.75 11.70 -2.34
C GLN A 319 73.27 12.01 -2.54
N ALA A 320 72.92 13.22 -3.02
CA ALA A 320 71.53 13.58 -3.31
C ALA A 320 70.91 12.70 -4.40
N ILE A 321 71.64 12.36 -5.47
CA ILE A 321 71.17 11.40 -6.47
C ILE A 321 70.94 10.02 -5.84
N ALA A 322 71.88 9.52 -5.04
CA ALA A 322 71.74 8.22 -4.38
C ALA A 322 70.52 8.18 -3.44
N GLU A 323 70.27 9.26 -2.70
CA GLU A 323 69.07 9.43 -1.85
C GLU A 323 67.78 9.43 -2.69
N LEU A 324 67.75 10.16 -3.81
CA LEU A 324 66.60 10.20 -4.72
C LEU A 324 66.35 8.84 -5.40
N GLU A 325 67.39 8.10 -5.77
CA GLU A 325 67.27 6.76 -6.34
C GLU A 325 66.77 5.75 -5.32
N ALA A 326 67.26 5.82 -4.08
CA ALA A 326 66.76 5.00 -2.98
C ALA A 326 65.28 5.30 -2.70
N GLN A 327 64.89 6.58 -2.66
CA GLN A 327 63.48 6.96 -2.48
C GLN A 327 62.61 6.50 -3.65
N ALA A 328 63.07 6.64 -4.89
CA ALA A 328 62.36 6.16 -6.07
C ALA A 328 62.14 4.63 -6.04
N ALA A 329 63.12 3.87 -5.55
CA ALA A 329 62.99 2.43 -5.37
C ALA A 329 61.99 2.07 -4.26
N LEU A 330 61.98 2.81 -3.14
CA LEU A 330 61.00 2.63 -2.07
C LEU A 330 59.58 2.96 -2.54
N ASP A 331 59.41 4.04 -3.32
CA ASP A 331 58.11 4.41 -3.86
C ASP A 331 57.59 3.36 -4.85
N GLU A 332 58.47 2.78 -5.66
CA GLU A 332 58.12 1.67 -6.55
C GLU A 332 57.75 0.41 -5.75
N GLN A 333 58.50 0.10 -4.70
CA GLN A 333 58.24 -1.04 -3.81
C GLN A 333 56.88 -0.90 -3.10
N ALA A 334 56.47 0.32 -2.74
CA ALA A 334 55.18 0.60 -2.14
C ALA A 334 54.03 0.54 -3.16
N ALA A 335 54.23 1.05 -4.38
CA ALA A 335 53.18 1.09 -5.42
C ALA A 335 52.93 -0.25 -6.12
N ALA A 336 53.98 -1.07 -6.32
CA ALA A 336 53.89 -2.35 -7.02
C ALA A 336 52.82 -3.33 -6.50
N PRO A 337 52.67 -3.59 -5.18
CA PRO A 337 51.63 -4.48 -4.67
C PRO A 337 50.22 -3.96 -4.95
N VAL A 338 49.98 -2.66 -4.75
CA VAL A 338 48.66 -2.03 -5.02
C VAL A 338 48.32 -2.14 -6.51
N ARG A 339 49.28 -1.91 -7.40
CA ARG A 339 49.11 -2.09 -8.84
C ARG A 339 48.77 -3.53 -9.20
N ALA A 340 49.37 -4.51 -8.54
CA ALA A 340 49.06 -5.93 -8.74
C ALA A 340 47.66 -6.30 -8.23
N GLU A 341 47.24 -5.76 -7.08
CA GLU A 341 45.89 -5.93 -6.53
C GLU A 341 44.82 -5.40 -7.49
N ILE A 342 44.98 -4.16 -7.99
CA ILE A 342 44.06 -3.56 -8.96
C ILE A 342 44.02 -4.38 -10.26
N ALA A 343 45.18 -4.83 -10.75
CA ALA A 343 45.24 -5.67 -11.94
C ALA A 343 44.54 -7.02 -11.76
N ALA A 344 44.55 -7.58 -10.55
CA ALA A 344 43.93 -8.87 -10.21
C ALA A 344 42.40 -8.81 -10.04
N LEU A 345 41.80 -7.61 -9.94
CA LEU A 345 40.34 -7.48 -9.88
C LEU A 345 39.69 -8.13 -11.13
N PRO A 346 38.46 -8.65 -11.04
CA PRO A 346 37.74 -9.13 -12.22
C PRO A 346 37.48 -8.02 -13.24
N ALA A 347 37.14 -8.39 -14.49
CA ALA A 347 36.63 -7.43 -15.45
C ALA A 347 35.24 -6.94 -15.01
N LYS A 348 34.85 -5.72 -15.38
CA LYS A 348 33.59 -5.09 -14.94
C LYS A 348 32.35 -5.99 -15.05
N ALA A 349 32.23 -6.76 -16.15
CA ALA A 349 31.09 -7.66 -16.38
C ALA A 349 31.09 -8.91 -15.49
N ASP A 350 32.24 -9.27 -14.91
CA ASP A 350 32.43 -10.47 -14.10
C ASP A 350 32.48 -10.17 -12.59
N ILE A 351 32.46 -8.89 -12.20
CA ILE A 351 32.43 -8.45 -10.79
C ILE A 351 31.17 -8.98 -10.11
N LYS A 352 31.34 -9.51 -8.90
CA LYS A 352 30.28 -10.03 -8.02
C LYS A 352 30.40 -9.43 -6.63
N LEU A 353 29.33 -9.49 -5.84
CA LEU A 353 29.36 -9.03 -4.44
C LEU A 353 30.43 -9.72 -3.57
N THR A 354 30.81 -10.95 -3.91
CA THR A 354 31.91 -11.65 -3.23
C THR A 354 33.27 -10.98 -3.41
N ASP A 355 33.42 -10.11 -4.41
CA ASP A 355 34.67 -9.39 -4.70
C ASP A 355 34.78 -8.07 -3.90
N GLU A 356 33.71 -7.64 -3.20
CA GLU A 356 33.67 -6.40 -2.42
C GLU A 356 34.83 -6.24 -1.42
N PRO A 357 35.26 -7.27 -0.66
CA PRO A 357 36.42 -7.15 0.23
C PRO A 357 37.72 -6.85 -0.52
N ALA A 358 37.92 -7.44 -1.72
CA ALA A 358 39.12 -7.21 -2.52
C ALA A 358 39.15 -5.80 -3.10
N VAL A 359 38.01 -5.31 -3.59
CA VAL A 359 37.85 -3.94 -4.10
C VAL A 359 38.09 -2.92 -2.98
N THR A 360 37.48 -3.14 -1.81
CA THR A 360 37.64 -2.26 -0.63
C THR A 360 39.08 -2.24 -0.13
N SER A 361 39.73 -3.41 -0.09
CA SER A 361 41.15 -3.52 0.28
C SER A 361 42.05 -2.76 -0.70
N ALA A 362 41.85 -2.95 -2.01
CA ALA A 362 42.64 -2.26 -3.03
C ALA A 362 42.48 -0.74 -2.94
N ARG A 363 41.27 -0.23 -2.68
CA ARG A 363 41.02 1.20 -2.44
C ARG A 363 41.76 1.69 -1.20
N ALA A 364 41.63 0.99 -0.07
CA ALA A 364 42.28 1.39 1.17
C ALA A 364 43.82 1.42 1.02
N HIS A 365 44.41 0.41 0.36
CA HIS A 365 45.84 0.38 0.09
C HIS A 365 46.26 1.51 -0.86
N TYR A 366 45.51 1.77 -1.93
CA TYR A 366 45.76 2.91 -2.81
C TYR A 366 45.71 4.25 -2.06
N ASP A 367 44.70 4.47 -1.24
CA ASP A 367 44.50 5.73 -0.52
C ASP A 367 45.61 6.00 0.50
N SER A 368 46.20 4.95 1.07
CA SER A 368 47.32 5.01 2.02
C SER A 368 48.66 5.45 1.39
N LEU A 369 48.77 5.42 0.06
CA LEU A 369 49.97 5.84 -0.65
C LEU A 369 50.10 7.37 -0.70
N THR A 370 51.34 7.85 -0.74
CA THR A 370 51.64 9.26 -1.04
C THR A 370 51.33 9.60 -2.51
N ASP A 371 51.21 10.88 -2.85
CA ASP A 371 50.90 11.31 -4.23
C ASP A 371 51.95 10.83 -5.25
N SER A 372 53.24 10.84 -4.86
CA SER A 372 54.34 10.32 -5.68
C SER A 372 54.21 8.80 -5.92
N GLN A 373 53.76 8.05 -4.92
CA GLN A 373 53.51 6.61 -5.02
C GLN A 373 52.24 6.29 -5.82
N LYS A 374 51.15 7.06 -5.64
CA LYS A 374 49.91 6.92 -6.43
C LYS A 374 50.17 7.10 -7.92
N THR A 375 51.03 8.05 -8.29
CA THR A 375 51.46 8.26 -9.68
C THR A 375 52.14 7.01 -10.27
N ARG A 376 52.84 6.21 -9.46
CA ARG A 376 53.49 4.95 -9.89
C ARG A 376 52.54 3.76 -9.98
N VAL A 377 51.39 3.79 -9.30
CA VAL A 377 50.35 2.76 -9.47
C VAL A 377 49.78 2.80 -10.89
N GLY A 378 49.58 4.00 -11.45
CA GLY A 378 49.10 4.19 -12.82
C GLY A 378 47.58 4.28 -12.90
N ASP A 379 47.00 3.71 -13.97
CA ASP A 379 45.56 3.75 -14.22
C ASP A 379 44.78 2.92 -13.19
N ILE A 380 43.75 3.53 -12.60
CA ILE A 380 42.87 2.93 -11.61
C ILE A 380 41.45 2.69 -12.16
N GLY A 381 41.21 2.84 -13.47
CA GLY A 381 39.89 2.68 -14.09
C GLY A 381 39.21 1.35 -13.74
N LYS A 382 39.99 0.27 -13.64
CA LYS A 382 39.50 -1.06 -13.24
C LYS A 382 39.02 -1.11 -11.79
N LEU A 383 39.68 -0.38 -10.88
CA LEU A 383 39.25 -0.23 -9.49
C LEU A 383 37.94 0.56 -9.43
N THR A 384 37.85 1.69 -10.12
CA THR A 384 36.63 2.52 -10.12
C THR A 384 35.45 1.81 -10.77
N ASP A 385 35.67 1.06 -11.86
CA ASP A 385 34.63 0.24 -12.49
C ASP A 385 34.11 -0.87 -11.56
N ALA A 386 35.02 -1.48 -10.79
CA ALA A 386 34.65 -2.48 -9.81
C ALA A 386 33.85 -1.87 -8.65
N GLU A 387 34.25 -0.69 -8.14
CA GLU A 387 33.52 0.04 -7.09
C GLU A 387 32.09 0.40 -7.52
N ASP A 388 31.93 0.96 -8.72
CA ASP A 388 30.61 1.29 -9.26
C ASP A 388 29.74 0.03 -9.45
N MET A 389 30.32 -1.06 -9.97
CA MET A 389 29.58 -2.31 -10.14
C MET A 389 29.19 -2.94 -8.79
N ILE A 390 30.06 -2.92 -7.78
CA ILE A 390 29.72 -3.38 -6.42
C ILE A 390 28.57 -2.56 -5.84
N ARG A 391 28.61 -1.23 -5.99
CA ARG A 391 27.50 -0.35 -5.56
C ARG A 391 26.19 -0.74 -6.25
N ASP A 392 26.22 -0.89 -7.56
CA ASP A 392 25.04 -1.25 -8.37
C ASP A 392 24.50 -2.64 -7.98
N LEU A 393 25.37 -3.62 -7.78
CA LEU A 393 25.00 -4.97 -7.31
C LEU A 393 24.38 -4.95 -5.91
N ASN A 394 24.89 -4.12 -5.00
CA ASN A 394 24.33 -3.97 -3.65
C ASN A 394 22.91 -3.39 -3.70
N ILE A 395 22.69 -2.38 -4.54
CA ILE A 395 21.35 -1.82 -4.78
C ILE A 395 20.39 -2.90 -5.30
N VAL A 396 20.81 -3.66 -6.32
CA VAL A 396 19.98 -4.76 -6.87
C VAL A 396 19.69 -5.84 -5.82
N ALA A 397 20.68 -6.22 -5.00
CA ALA A 397 20.52 -7.24 -3.98
C ALA A 397 19.53 -6.82 -2.86
N VAL A 398 19.64 -5.58 -2.39
CA VAL A 398 18.71 -5.01 -1.38
C VAL A 398 17.30 -4.91 -1.95
N ALA A 399 17.16 -4.33 -3.14
CA ALA A 399 15.87 -4.22 -3.82
C ALA A 399 15.22 -5.60 -4.04
N LYS A 400 16.01 -6.60 -4.45
CA LYS A 400 15.55 -7.99 -4.61
C LYS A 400 15.12 -8.60 -3.28
N GLY A 401 15.82 -8.35 -2.18
CA GLY A 401 15.45 -8.80 -0.84
C GLY A 401 14.09 -8.23 -0.41
N ASN A 402 13.91 -6.92 -0.57
CA ASN A 402 12.75 -6.18 -0.09
C ASN A 402 11.54 -6.24 -1.01
N LEU A 403 11.73 -6.53 -2.30
CA LEU A 403 10.63 -6.59 -3.27
C LEU A 403 9.63 -7.69 -2.89
N GLN A 404 8.43 -7.29 -2.50
CA GLN A 404 7.34 -8.19 -2.17
C GLN A 404 6.07 -7.73 -2.89
N ILE A 405 5.25 -8.69 -3.31
CA ILE A 405 3.91 -8.44 -3.81
C ILE A 405 2.93 -9.14 -2.86
N VAL A 406 2.04 -8.36 -2.28
CA VAL A 406 0.97 -8.87 -1.44
C VAL A 406 -0.29 -8.97 -2.28
N TYR A 407 -0.84 -10.17 -2.38
CA TYR A 407 -2.09 -10.43 -3.08
C TYR A 407 -2.94 -11.41 -2.28
N ASN A 408 -4.18 -11.01 -1.99
CA ASN A 408 -5.11 -11.79 -1.15
C ASN A 408 -5.84 -12.92 -1.91
N GLY A 409 -5.59 -13.03 -3.22
CA GLY A 409 -6.19 -14.02 -4.10
C GLY A 409 -7.48 -13.58 -4.79
N VAL A 410 -8.13 -12.51 -4.33
CA VAL A 410 -9.46 -12.09 -4.80
C VAL A 410 -9.53 -10.63 -5.27
N ALA A 411 -8.51 -9.82 -4.99
CA ALA A 411 -8.50 -8.42 -5.43
C ALA A 411 -8.46 -8.33 -6.96
N GLU A 412 -9.14 -7.34 -7.53
CA GLU A 412 -9.17 -7.11 -9.00
C GLU A 412 -7.90 -6.42 -9.52
N LYS A 413 -7.00 -6.04 -8.61
CA LYS A 413 -5.76 -5.36 -8.93
C LYS A 413 -4.65 -5.78 -7.98
N ILE A 414 -3.45 -5.90 -8.52
CA ILE A 414 -2.19 -6.03 -7.81
C ILE A 414 -1.34 -4.78 -8.04
N GLU A 415 -0.66 -4.32 -6.99
CA GLU A 415 0.30 -3.23 -7.11
C GLU A 415 1.64 -3.78 -7.55
N LEU A 416 2.14 -3.28 -8.70
CA LEU A 416 3.40 -3.68 -9.30
C LEU A 416 4.34 -2.47 -9.29
N PRO A 417 5.27 -2.38 -8.32
CA PRO A 417 6.17 -1.23 -8.22
C PRO A 417 7.09 -1.17 -9.44
N SER A 418 7.35 0.04 -9.94
CA SER A 418 8.31 0.31 -11.02
C SER A 418 9.72 0.63 -10.50
N ALA A 419 9.89 0.80 -9.20
CA ALA A 419 11.17 1.03 -8.54
C ALA A 419 11.14 0.54 -7.09
N GLN A 420 12.31 0.16 -6.55
CA GLN A 420 12.49 -0.28 -5.17
C GLN A 420 13.95 -0.02 -4.75
N ASP A 421 14.16 0.62 -3.61
CA ASP A 421 15.48 0.84 -3.00
C ASP A 421 16.55 1.43 -3.96
N GLY A 422 16.14 2.28 -4.92
CA GLY A 422 17.02 2.87 -5.93
C GLY A 422 17.21 2.04 -7.20
N ALA A 423 16.72 0.80 -7.24
CA ALA A 423 16.64 -0.01 -8.45
C ALA A 423 15.35 0.26 -9.24
N THR A 424 15.42 0.13 -10.56
CA THR A 424 14.26 0.12 -11.46
C THR A 424 13.73 -1.30 -11.59
N ILE A 425 12.41 -1.47 -11.62
CA ILE A 425 11.73 -2.76 -11.78
C ILE A 425 10.91 -2.76 -13.06
N THR A 426 11.07 -3.83 -13.84
CA THR A 426 10.20 -4.14 -14.98
C THR A 426 9.60 -5.52 -14.81
N TRP A 427 8.32 -5.67 -15.19
CA TRP A 427 7.56 -6.90 -14.95
C TRP A 427 7.30 -7.67 -16.23
N THR A 428 7.39 -8.98 -16.15
CA THR A 428 6.99 -9.92 -17.21
C THR A 428 6.23 -11.10 -16.60
N LEU A 429 5.44 -11.80 -17.42
CA LEU A 429 4.85 -13.07 -17.02
C LEU A 429 5.76 -14.22 -17.44
N LYS A 430 6.01 -15.17 -16.52
CA LYS A 430 6.76 -16.39 -16.86
C LYS A 430 6.03 -17.22 -17.93
N ASN A 431 4.70 -17.23 -17.88
CA ASN A 431 3.83 -17.80 -18.90
C ASN A 431 2.97 -16.70 -19.53
N MET A 432 3.32 -16.28 -20.75
CA MET A 432 2.58 -15.22 -21.45
C MET A 432 1.12 -15.58 -21.76
N GLY A 433 0.76 -16.88 -21.78
CA GLY A 433 -0.62 -17.33 -21.94
C GLY A 433 -1.55 -16.95 -20.79
N GLN A 434 -0.99 -16.55 -19.63
CA GLN A 434 -1.75 -16.09 -18.47
C GLN A 434 -2.00 -14.56 -18.47
N SER A 435 -1.70 -13.88 -19.59
CA SER A 435 -1.99 -12.43 -19.76
C SER A 435 -3.48 -12.09 -19.73
N SER A 436 -4.35 -13.08 -19.95
CA SER A 436 -5.80 -12.95 -19.72
C SER A 436 -6.19 -12.96 -18.25
N ILE A 437 -5.31 -13.42 -17.34
CA ILE A 437 -5.51 -13.50 -15.90
C ILE A 437 -4.90 -12.29 -15.21
N VAL A 438 -3.67 -11.91 -15.57
CA VAL A 438 -2.97 -10.76 -14.99
C VAL A 438 -2.39 -9.89 -16.09
N ASP A 439 -2.81 -8.63 -16.14
CA ASP A 439 -2.18 -7.61 -16.98
C ASP A 439 -1.06 -6.91 -16.19
N ILE A 440 0.18 -7.22 -16.52
CA ILE A 440 1.38 -6.65 -15.91
C ILE A 440 1.56 -5.15 -16.15
N THR A 441 0.88 -4.56 -17.13
CA THR A 441 1.00 -3.13 -17.46
C THR A 441 0.16 -2.30 -16.52
N THR A 442 -1.03 -2.79 -16.20
CA THR A 442 -2.02 -2.08 -15.38
C THR A 442 -2.11 -2.62 -13.95
N GLY A 443 -1.57 -3.82 -13.72
CA GLY A 443 -1.76 -4.59 -12.49
C GLY A 443 -3.15 -5.22 -12.37
N SER A 444 -3.98 -5.19 -13.42
CA SER A 444 -5.34 -5.72 -13.35
C SER A 444 -5.34 -7.25 -13.26
N VAL A 445 -6.20 -7.81 -12.41
CA VAL A 445 -6.37 -9.26 -12.23
C VAL A 445 -7.79 -9.66 -12.57
N LYS A 446 -7.93 -10.52 -13.58
CA LYS A 446 -9.22 -11.09 -14.01
C LYS A 446 -9.40 -12.49 -13.44
N ARG A 447 -10.50 -12.67 -12.69
CA ARG A 447 -10.88 -13.95 -12.07
C ARG A 447 -12.02 -14.67 -12.78
N GLU A 448 -12.79 -13.95 -13.58
CA GLU A 448 -13.89 -14.51 -14.38
C GLU A 448 -13.38 -15.57 -15.35
N GLY A 449 -14.03 -16.75 -15.38
CA GLY A 449 -13.67 -17.86 -16.24
C GLY A 449 -12.56 -18.76 -15.70
N LEU A 450 -12.05 -18.50 -14.49
CA LEU A 450 -11.18 -19.45 -13.78
C LEU A 450 -12.02 -20.56 -13.15
N ASN A 451 -11.79 -21.81 -13.56
CA ASN A 451 -12.49 -22.98 -13.04
C ASN A 451 -11.85 -23.53 -11.74
N GLU A 452 -10.60 -23.15 -11.47
CA GLU A 452 -9.83 -23.54 -10.29
C GLU A 452 -8.82 -22.46 -9.90
N ASN A 453 -8.32 -22.51 -8.66
CA ASN A 453 -7.28 -21.60 -8.20
C ASN A 453 -6.03 -21.74 -9.09
N THR A 454 -5.56 -20.63 -9.63
CA THR A 454 -4.47 -20.60 -10.61
C THR A 454 -3.29 -19.83 -10.05
N ASP A 455 -2.11 -20.46 -10.05
CA ASP A 455 -0.86 -19.80 -9.69
C ASP A 455 -0.30 -19.07 -10.93
N VAL A 456 0.02 -17.79 -10.78
CA VAL A 456 0.62 -16.94 -11.81
C VAL A 456 1.99 -16.50 -11.32
N VAL A 457 3.02 -16.74 -12.13
CA VAL A 457 4.40 -16.38 -11.80
C VAL A 457 4.78 -15.09 -12.51
N LEU A 458 4.94 -14.04 -11.71
CA LEU A 458 5.45 -12.74 -12.11
C LEU A 458 6.98 -12.77 -12.05
N VAL A 459 7.65 -12.24 -13.06
CA VAL A 459 9.10 -12.11 -13.09
C VAL A 459 9.44 -10.63 -13.07
N ALA A 460 10.00 -10.17 -11.96
CA ALA A 460 10.57 -8.85 -11.82
C ALA A 460 12.02 -8.85 -12.31
N THR A 461 12.34 -8.03 -13.30
CA THR A 461 13.72 -7.69 -13.66
C THR A 461 14.10 -6.41 -12.92
N ILE A 462 15.09 -6.52 -12.04
CA ILE A 462 15.55 -5.49 -11.12
C ILE A 462 16.91 -5.01 -11.61
N ALA A 463 17.04 -3.71 -11.90
CA ALA A 463 18.25 -3.16 -12.47
C ALA A 463 18.67 -1.85 -11.78
N ALA A 464 19.98 -1.69 -11.57
CA ALA A 464 20.60 -0.45 -11.12
C ALA A 464 21.93 -0.27 -11.88
N GLY A 465 22.09 0.88 -12.55
CA GLY A 465 23.26 1.13 -13.40
C GLY A 465 23.52 0.00 -14.39
N ALA A 466 24.66 -0.67 -14.27
CA ALA A 466 25.04 -1.79 -15.14
C ALA A 466 24.69 -3.18 -14.58
N ALA A 467 24.23 -3.27 -13.32
CA ALA A 467 23.85 -4.53 -12.69
C ALA A 467 22.36 -4.84 -12.91
N SER A 468 22.03 -6.13 -13.06
CA SER A 468 20.65 -6.59 -13.11
C SER A 468 20.49 -8.01 -12.58
N ASP A 469 19.35 -8.31 -11.97
CA ASP A 469 18.96 -9.64 -11.52
C ASP A 469 17.44 -9.81 -11.66
N THR A 470 16.94 -11.04 -11.55
CA THR A 470 15.51 -11.33 -11.62
C THR A 470 14.99 -11.96 -10.33
N LYS A 471 13.71 -11.72 -10.03
CA LYS A 471 12.98 -12.36 -8.93
C LYS A 471 11.64 -12.88 -9.45
N GLU A 472 11.41 -14.18 -9.27
CA GLU A 472 10.11 -14.79 -9.51
C GLU A 472 9.23 -14.64 -8.26
N ILE A 473 7.98 -14.22 -8.47
CA ILE A 473 6.98 -14.05 -7.43
C ILE A 473 5.71 -14.76 -7.90
N THR A 474 5.35 -15.81 -7.18
CA THR A 474 4.11 -16.55 -7.46
C THR A 474 2.97 -15.92 -6.67
N ILE A 475 1.94 -15.48 -7.38
CA ILE A 475 0.66 -15.12 -6.78
C ILE A 475 -0.37 -16.20 -7.06
N ARG A 476 -1.24 -16.48 -6.09
CA ARG A 476 -2.35 -17.43 -6.24
C ARG A 476 -3.63 -16.66 -6.51
N VAL A 477 -4.14 -16.74 -7.73
CA VAL A 477 -5.44 -16.16 -8.11
C VAL A 477 -6.52 -17.19 -7.80
N LYS A 478 -7.41 -16.84 -6.87
CA LYS A 478 -8.51 -17.71 -6.49
C LYS A 478 -9.59 -17.66 -7.57
N ALA A 479 -10.03 -18.85 -8.01
CA ALA A 479 -11.24 -18.93 -8.80
C ALA A 479 -12.42 -18.38 -7.99
N VAL A 480 -13.47 -17.99 -8.70
CA VAL A 480 -14.74 -17.61 -8.10
C VAL A 480 -15.42 -18.91 -7.64
N THR A 481 -14.97 -19.47 -6.51
CA THR A 481 -15.45 -20.73 -5.94
C THR A 481 -15.95 -20.53 -4.51
N GLY A 482 -17.07 -19.83 -4.38
CA GLY A 482 -18.05 -20.12 -3.32
C GLY A 482 -19.12 -21.09 -3.86
N GLU A 483 -19.86 -21.78 -3.01
CA GLU A 483 -21.21 -22.16 -3.44
C GLU A 483 -22.01 -20.85 -3.53
N PRO A 484 -22.78 -20.61 -4.60
CA PRO A 484 -23.63 -19.43 -4.67
C PRO A 484 -24.53 -19.37 -3.43
N GLU A 485 -24.83 -18.16 -2.94
CA GLU A 485 -25.69 -18.05 -1.76
C GLU A 485 -27.02 -18.76 -2.03
N THR A 486 -27.44 -19.59 -1.07
CA THR A 486 -28.69 -20.30 -1.14
C THR A 486 -29.59 -19.98 0.04
N ILE A 487 -30.86 -19.68 -0.25
CA ILE A 487 -31.90 -19.46 0.77
C ILE A 487 -32.96 -20.53 0.56
N THR A 488 -33.05 -21.48 1.50
CA THR A 488 -33.97 -22.61 1.42
C THR A 488 -35.31 -22.27 2.06
N SER A 489 -36.41 -22.66 1.41
CA SER A 489 -37.75 -22.49 1.97
C SER A 489 -38.00 -23.44 3.14
N LYS A 490 -38.91 -23.06 4.03
CA LYS A 490 -39.62 -23.97 4.93
C LYS A 490 -40.34 -25.06 4.12
N ALA A 491 -40.68 -26.16 4.78
CA ALA A 491 -41.55 -27.17 4.19
C ALA A 491 -42.95 -26.60 3.95
N ILE A 492 -43.38 -26.60 2.70
CA ILE A 492 -44.68 -26.10 2.25
C ILE A 492 -45.63 -27.28 2.14
N ALA A 493 -46.61 -27.34 3.05
CA ALA A 493 -47.56 -28.46 3.13
C ALA A 493 -48.68 -28.37 2.09
N ASP A 494 -49.05 -27.15 1.66
CA ASP A 494 -50.10 -26.89 0.68
C ASP A 494 -49.60 -25.91 -0.39
N LEU A 495 -49.71 -26.31 -1.66
CA LEU A 495 -49.35 -25.51 -2.82
C LEU A 495 -50.54 -24.76 -3.43
N ASP A 496 -51.66 -24.72 -2.71
CA ASP A 496 -52.84 -23.93 -3.04
C ASP A 496 -52.76 -22.51 -2.47
N PHE A 497 -52.22 -21.59 -3.27
CA PHE A 497 -52.22 -20.16 -2.98
C PHE A 497 -53.35 -19.43 -3.71
N SER A 498 -54.41 -20.13 -4.12
CA SER A 498 -55.44 -19.52 -4.96
C SER A 498 -56.28 -18.47 -4.23
N THR A 499 -56.55 -17.36 -4.91
CA THR A 499 -57.61 -16.43 -4.51
C THR A 499 -58.96 -17.14 -4.59
N ILE A 500 -59.70 -17.16 -3.48
CA ILE A 500 -61.09 -17.61 -3.48
C ILE A 500 -61.94 -16.41 -3.88
N TYR A 501 -62.60 -16.51 -5.04
CA TYR A 501 -63.43 -15.41 -5.55
C TYR A 501 -64.74 -15.29 -4.79
N ALA A 502 -65.24 -14.06 -4.70
CA ALA A 502 -66.50 -13.77 -4.05
C ALA A 502 -67.66 -14.53 -4.71
N THR A 503 -68.56 -15.08 -3.90
CA THR A 503 -69.73 -15.82 -4.39
C THR A 503 -71.01 -14.97 -4.30
N GLN A 504 -72.00 -15.32 -5.11
CA GLN A 504 -73.35 -14.78 -5.01
C GLN A 504 -74.11 -15.50 -3.89
N ALA A 505 -75.07 -14.83 -3.25
CA ALA A 505 -76.11 -15.53 -2.52
C ALA A 505 -76.92 -16.37 -3.50
N ARG A 506 -76.93 -17.69 -3.31
CA ARG A 506 -77.64 -18.64 -4.17
C ARG A 506 -78.27 -19.74 -3.34
N GLY A 507 -79.56 -19.96 -3.55
CA GLY A 507 -80.29 -21.09 -3.00
C GLY A 507 -80.66 -22.07 -4.10
N GLU A 508 -80.41 -23.36 -3.86
CA GLU A 508 -80.86 -24.45 -4.72
C GLU A 508 -82.06 -25.14 -4.10
N SER A 509 -83.05 -25.44 -4.95
CA SER A 509 -84.26 -26.12 -4.53
C SER A 509 -84.02 -27.61 -4.30
N PHE A 510 -84.91 -28.25 -3.54
CA PHE A 510 -85.13 -29.68 -3.64
C PHE A 510 -85.55 -30.07 -5.07
N GLN A 511 -85.49 -31.36 -5.38
CA GLN A 511 -86.06 -31.87 -6.62
C GLN A 511 -87.56 -31.53 -6.67
N VAL A 512 -87.96 -30.86 -7.74
CA VAL A 512 -89.34 -30.46 -7.99
C VAL A 512 -90.16 -31.71 -8.28
N GLN A 513 -91.03 -32.07 -7.33
CA GLN A 513 -91.80 -33.33 -7.38
C GLN A 513 -93.01 -33.27 -8.31
N THR A 514 -93.55 -32.08 -8.59
CA THR A 514 -94.72 -31.87 -9.42
C THR A 514 -94.68 -30.47 -10.04
N THR A 515 -95.32 -30.31 -11.19
CA THR A 515 -95.59 -29.01 -11.82
C THR A 515 -97.08 -28.63 -11.82
N ASP A 516 -97.93 -29.45 -11.19
CA ASP A 516 -99.35 -29.16 -10.98
C ASP A 516 -99.55 -28.23 -9.77
N PHE A 517 -99.29 -26.94 -9.98
CA PHE A 517 -99.60 -25.92 -8.98
C PHE A 517 -101.04 -25.39 -9.09
N GLN A 518 -101.85 -25.95 -10.00
CA GLN A 518 -103.28 -25.65 -10.04
C GLN A 518 -104.01 -26.37 -8.91
N SER A 519 -103.67 -27.64 -8.67
CA SER A 519 -104.25 -28.44 -7.58
C SER A 519 -103.63 -28.12 -6.23
N THR A 520 -102.33 -27.79 -6.20
CA THR A 520 -101.60 -27.43 -4.98
C THR A 520 -100.77 -26.16 -5.19
N PRO A 521 -101.39 -24.96 -5.06
CA PRO A 521 -100.69 -23.69 -5.20
C PRO A 521 -99.50 -23.54 -4.24
N LYS A 522 -98.50 -22.77 -4.65
CA LYS A 522 -97.33 -22.43 -3.84
C LYS A 522 -97.07 -20.94 -3.84
N HIS A 523 -97.04 -20.36 -2.64
CA HIS A 523 -96.88 -18.93 -2.40
C HIS A 523 -95.65 -18.64 -1.53
N PHE A 524 -94.66 -17.96 -2.11
CA PHE A 524 -93.48 -17.54 -1.38
C PHE A 524 -92.95 -16.20 -1.89
N THR A 525 -92.02 -15.58 -1.16
CA THR A 525 -91.38 -14.34 -1.56
C THR A 525 -89.87 -14.52 -1.66
N ILE A 526 -89.23 -13.84 -2.62
CA ILE A 526 -87.77 -13.77 -2.75
C ILE A 526 -87.35 -12.31 -2.51
N SER A 527 -86.42 -12.08 -1.59
CA SER A 527 -85.91 -10.74 -1.27
C SER A 527 -84.39 -10.68 -1.27
N ASP A 528 -83.82 -9.56 -1.72
CA ASP A 528 -82.39 -9.23 -1.57
C ASP A 528 -82.13 -8.24 -0.42
N GLY A 529 -83.14 -8.00 0.42
CA GLY A 529 -83.14 -6.98 1.48
C GLY A 529 -83.52 -5.57 1.01
N LYS A 530 -83.55 -5.30 -0.30
CA LYS A 530 -83.99 -4.02 -0.88
C LYS A 530 -85.35 -4.13 -1.56
N ILE A 531 -85.55 -5.21 -2.30
CA ILE A 531 -86.82 -5.55 -2.95
C ILE A 531 -87.31 -6.89 -2.43
N THR A 532 -88.63 -7.08 -2.44
CA THR A 532 -89.29 -8.33 -2.06
C THR A 532 -90.29 -8.67 -3.15
N ILE A 533 -90.06 -9.79 -3.82
CA ILE A 533 -90.79 -10.24 -5.00
C ILE A 533 -91.71 -11.40 -4.59
N PRO A 534 -93.04 -11.25 -4.70
CA PRO A 534 -93.95 -12.38 -4.53
C PRO A 534 -93.86 -13.35 -5.72
N VAL A 535 -93.93 -14.64 -5.43
CA VAL A 535 -93.96 -15.74 -6.39
C VAL A 535 -95.19 -16.58 -6.10
N ASP A 536 -96.14 -16.57 -7.02
CA ASP A 536 -97.46 -17.19 -6.87
C ASP A 536 -97.66 -18.28 -7.93
N LEU A 537 -97.18 -19.49 -7.66
CA LEU A 537 -97.39 -20.63 -8.56
C LEU A 537 -98.81 -21.18 -8.34
N THR A 538 -99.73 -20.91 -9.27
CA THR A 538 -101.17 -21.26 -9.12
C THR A 538 -101.77 -21.97 -10.34
N TRP A 539 -100.94 -22.41 -11.28
CA TRP A 539 -101.38 -23.10 -12.49
C TRP A 539 -100.50 -24.31 -12.78
N ASN A 540 -101.02 -25.24 -13.58
CA ASN A 540 -100.24 -26.38 -14.04
C ASN A 540 -99.21 -25.91 -15.08
N ILE A 541 -97.92 -26.08 -14.78
CA ILE A 541 -96.83 -25.68 -15.69
C ILE A 541 -96.52 -26.89 -16.59
N PRO A 542 -96.79 -26.82 -17.91
CA PRO A 542 -96.55 -27.94 -18.80
C PRO A 542 -95.05 -28.17 -18.97
N LEU A 543 -94.62 -29.43 -18.82
CA LEU A 543 -93.21 -29.82 -18.96
C LEU A 543 -92.68 -29.66 -20.39
N GLY A 544 -93.48 -30.07 -21.40
CA GLY A 544 -93.00 -30.14 -22.78
C GLY A 544 -91.80 -31.08 -22.89
N GLU A 545 -90.70 -30.60 -23.49
CA GLU A 545 -89.40 -31.31 -23.58
C GLU A 545 -88.46 -31.00 -22.40
N PHE A 546 -88.92 -30.20 -21.43
CA PHE A 546 -88.11 -29.72 -20.31
C PHE A 546 -88.40 -30.49 -19.02
N THR A 547 -87.45 -30.48 -18.10
CA THR A 547 -87.57 -31.10 -16.77
C THR A 547 -88.34 -30.20 -15.79
N ALA A 548 -88.79 -30.77 -14.66
CA ALA A 548 -89.63 -30.05 -13.71
C ALA A 548 -88.92 -28.81 -13.13
N GLY A 549 -87.63 -28.95 -12.79
CA GLY A 549 -86.80 -27.83 -12.33
C GLY A 549 -86.59 -26.75 -13.37
N GLN A 550 -86.43 -27.11 -14.65
CA GLN A 550 -86.30 -26.16 -15.76
C GLN A 550 -87.54 -25.27 -15.92
N VAL A 551 -88.74 -25.88 -15.95
CA VAL A 551 -89.97 -25.12 -16.16
C VAL A 551 -90.37 -24.32 -14.91
N VAL A 552 -90.14 -24.86 -13.71
CA VAL A 552 -90.42 -24.14 -12.46
C VAL A 552 -89.43 -23.01 -12.25
N GLY A 553 -88.13 -23.23 -12.46
CA GLY A 553 -87.12 -22.17 -12.40
C GLY A 553 -87.40 -21.04 -13.38
N SER A 554 -87.86 -21.37 -14.60
CA SER A 554 -88.26 -20.37 -15.59
C SER A 554 -89.51 -19.60 -15.16
N ALA A 555 -90.50 -20.27 -14.58
CA ALA A 555 -91.70 -19.60 -14.05
C ALA A 555 -91.35 -18.64 -12.89
N VAL A 556 -90.47 -19.06 -11.97
CA VAL A 556 -89.97 -18.20 -10.90
C VAL A 556 -89.20 -17.00 -11.46
N ASP A 557 -88.37 -17.17 -12.50
CA ASP A 557 -87.67 -16.04 -13.12
C ASP A 557 -88.64 -15.08 -13.82
N SER A 558 -89.72 -15.58 -14.42
CA SER A 558 -90.78 -14.73 -14.99
C SER A 558 -91.44 -13.84 -13.94
N PHE A 559 -91.72 -14.34 -12.73
CA PHE A 559 -92.22 -13.50 -11.63
C PHE A 559 -91.25 -12.37 -11.27
N ILE A 560 -89.95 -12.66 -11.29
CA ILE A 560 -88.91 -11.67 -11.04
C ILE A 560 -88.87 -10.62 -12.16
N GLN A 561 -88.95 -11.05 -13.42
CA GLN A 561 -88.99 -10.15 -14.59
C GLN A 561 -90.25 -9.29 -14.59
N ASP A 562 -91.42 -9.87 -14.32
CA ASP A 562 -92.70 -9.16 -14.25
C ASP A 562 -92.70 -8.13 -13.12
N TYR A 563 -92.16 -8.46 -11.95
CA TYR A 563 -91.97 -7.51 -10.86
C TYR A 563 -91.08 -6.34 -11.29
N CYS A 564 -89.95 -6.62 -11.96
CA CYS A 564 -89.06 -5.57 -12.46
C CYS A 564 -89.77 -4.65 -13.46
N ASN A 565 -90.48 -5.22 -14.43
CA ASN A 565 -91.25 -4.48 -15.42
C ASN A 565 -92.34 -3.61 -14.77
N ALA A 566 -93.08 -4.14 -13.80
CA ALA A 566 -94.14 -3.43 -13.09
C ALA A 566 -93.62 -2.26 -12.23
N HIS A 567 -92.38 -2.34 -11.74
CA HIS A 567 -91.75 -1.31 -10.90
C HIS A 567 -90.75 -0.42 -11.65
N GLY A 568 -90.69 -0.51 -12.98
CA GLY A 568 -89.81 0.31 -13.82
C GLY A 568 -88.31 0.02 -13.64
N ILE A 569 -87.97 -1.19 -13.20
CA ILE A 569 -86.59 -1.66 -13.05
C ILE A 569 -86.14 -2.25 -14.39
N ASP A 570 -85.09 -1.68 -14.99
CA ASP A 570 -84.43 -2.23 -16.17
C ASP A 570 -83.95 -3.67 -15.89
N LEU A 571 -84.31 -4.63 -16.75
CA LEU A 571 -83.93 -6.04 -16.58
C LEU A 571 -82.41 -6.25 -16.56
N GLY A 572 -81.62 -5.39 -17.21
CA GLY A 572 -80.16 -5.39 -17.12
C GLY A 572 -79.61 -4.91 -15.76
N LYS A 573 -80.47 -4.33 -14.92
CA LYS A 573 -80.17 -3.84 -13.56
C LYS A 573 -80.90 -4.62 -12.47
N ARG A 574 -81.60 -5.72 -12.80
CA ARG A 574 -82.28 -6.56 -11.80
C ARG A 574 -81.26 -7.14 -10.82
N THR A 575 -81.65 -7.24 -9.55
CA THR A 575 -80.77 -7.72 -8.47
C THR A 575 -80.96 -9.19 -8.15
N LEU A 576 -82.13 -9.76 -8.45
CA LEU A 576 -82.50 -11.15 -8.24
C LEU A 576 -82.71 -11.87 -9.58
N GLY A 577 -82.52 -13.18 -9.60
CA GLY A 577 -82.84 -14.04 -10.72
C GLY A 577 -83.14 -15.47 -10.28
N ALA A 578 -83.73 -16.25 -11.19
CA ALA A 578 -83.91 -17.68 -11.02
C ALA A 578 -83.52 -18.44 -12.30
N VAL A 579 -83.13 -19.69 -12.14
CA VAL A 579 -82.74 -20.56 -13.25
C VAL A 579 -82.99 -22.02 -12.92
N GLY A 580 -83.51 -22.80 -13.86
CA GLY A 580 -83.76 -24.23 -13.68
C GLY A 580 -82.74 -25.12 -14.40
N PHE A 581 -82.31 -26.21 -13.75
CA PHE A 581 -81.41 -27.22 -14.31
C PHE A 581 -81.83 -28.62 -13.85
N GLY A 582 -82.15 -29.50 -14.80
CA GLY A 582 -82.70 -30.82 -14.44
C GLY A 582 -83.96 -30.66 -13.57
N ASP A 583 -84.11 -31.49 -12.56
CA ASP A 583 -85.27 -31.42 -11.66
C ASP A 583 -85.13 -30.43 -10.50
N THR A 584 -84.08 -29.61 -10.45
CA THR A 584 -83.92 -28.54 -9.47
C THR A 584 -83.93 -27.15 -10.13
N PHE A 585 -84.17 -26.11 -9.34
CA PHE A 585 -83.95 -24.74 -9.75
C PHE A 585 -83.20 -23.96 -8.67
N SER A 586 -82.57 -22.86 -9.07
CA SER A 586 -81.89 -21.96 -8.16
C SER A 586 -82.50 -20.58 -8.21
N ILE A 587 -82.47 -19.90 -7.07
CA ILE A 587 -82.65 -18.45 -6.95
C ILE A 587 -81.32 -17.84 -6.52
N PHE A 588 -81.02 -16.64 -6.98
CA PHE A 588 -79.76 -15.99 -6.67
C PHE A 588 -79.85 -14.47 -6.76
N ALA A 589 -78.91 -13.80 -6.10
CA ALA A 589 -78.64 -12.38 -6.31
C ALA A 589 -77.51 -12.19 -7.31
N PHE A 590 -77.60 -11.21 -8.23
CA PHE A 590 -76.57 -10.96 -9.23
C PHE A 590 -75.28 -10.38 -8.63
N SER A 591 -75.36 -9.72 -7.47
CA SER A 591 -74.21 -9.23 -6.71
C SER A 591 -73.43 -10.36 -6.04
N THR A 592 -72.11 -10.21 -5.90
CA THR A 592 -71.24 -11.10 -5.13
C THR A 592 -70.81 -10.46 -3.79
N GLY A 593 -70.19 -11.24 -2.90
CA GLY A 593 -69.68 -10.76 -1.63
C GLY A 593 -70.59 -11.08 -0.45
N SER A 594 -70.11 -10.85 0.78
CA SER A 594 -70.88 -11.07 2.01
C SER A 594 -72.12 -10.18 2.13
N ALA A 595 -72.14 -9.06 1.40
CA ALA A 595 -73.31 -8.18 1.27
C ALA A 595 -74.39 -8.73 0.31
N SER A 596 -74.07 -9.73 -0.51
CA SER A 596 -75.05 -10.42 -1.35
C SER A 596 -75.92 -11.32 -0.48
N SER A 597 -77.25 -11.14 -0.54
CA SER A 597 -78.18 -11.95 0.24
C SER A 597 -79.43 -12.29 -0.57
N VAL A 598 -79.99 -13.47 -0.30
CA VAL A 598 -81.32 -13.88 -0.75
C VAL A 598 -82.06 -14.42 0.47
N THR A 599 -83.19 -13.79 0.80
CA THR A 599 -84.09 -14.21 1.86
C THR A 599 -85.40 -14.67 1.28
N LEU A 600 -85.86 -15.84 1.71
CA LEU A 600 -87.13 -16.42 1.38
C LEU A 600 -88.14 -16.17 2.49
N GLY A 601 -89.37 -15.89 2.10
CA GLY A 601 -90.50 -15.70 3.02
C GLY A 601 -91.79 -16.25 2.42
N GLY A 602 -92.91 -16.04 3.11
CA GLY A 602 -94.21 -16.58 2.71
C GLY A 602 -94.45 -18.01 3.23
N ALA A 603 -95.58 -18.60 2.86
CA ALA A 603 -96.07 -19.83 3.49
C ALA A 603 -95.42 -21.10 2.92
N ASP A 604 -94.96 -21.09 1.67
CA ASP A 604 -94.56 -22.30 0.94
C ASP A 604 -93.09 -22.35 0.54
N TRP A 605 -92.22 -21.45 1.02
CA TRP A 605 -90.81 -21.47 0.60
C TRP A 605 -90.09 -22.78 0.99
N GLU A 606 -90.44 -23.37 2.15
CA GLU A 606 -89.89 -24.63 2.66
C GLU A 606 -90.18 -25.82 1.75
N TYR A 607 -91.22 -25.72 0.91
CA TYR A 607 -91.51 -26.75 -0.07
C TYR A 607 -90.39 -26.89 -1.10
N PHE A 608 -89.75 -25.76 -1.46
CA PHE A 608 -88.70 -25.73 -2.46
C PHE A 608 -87.31 -25.69 -1.85
N PHE A 609 -87.09 -25.04 -0.71
CA PHE A 609 -85.74 -24.74 -0.24
C PHE A 609 -85.46 -25.25 1.17
N PRO A 610 -84.24 -25.74 1.46
CA PRO A 610 -83.87 -26.24 2.79
C PRO A 610 -83.67 -25.16 3.85
N GLN A 611 -83.51 -23.89 3.45
CA GLN A 611 -83.30 -22.77 4.37
C GLN A 611 -83.84 -21.46 3.79
N SER A 612 -84.18 -20.51 4.66
CA SER A 612 -84.79 -19.25 4.26
C SER A 612 -83.80 -18.14 3.94
N GLN A 613 -82.49 -18.35 4.14
CA GLN A 613 -81.48 -17.33 3.93
C GLN A 613 -80.25 -17.91 3.26
N TYR A 614 -79.76 -17.19 2.25
CA TYR A 614 -78.54 -17.49 1.52
C TYR A 614 -77.69 -16.22 1.48
N ASN A 615 -76.40 -16.33 1.77
CA ASN A 615 -75.47 -15.21 1.72
C ASN A 615 -74.31 -15.55 0.78
N GLY A 616 -73.80 -14.56 0.06
CA GLY A 616 -72.55 -14.67 -0.68
C GLY A 616 -71.35 -14.64 0.27
N THR A 617 -70.15 -14.84 -0.29
CA THR A 617 -68.87 -14.75 0.42
C THR A 617 -67.99 -13.71 -0.22
N ASP A 618 -67.17 -13.01 0.56
CA ASP A 618 -66.18 -12.06 0.04
C ASP A 618 -65.00 -12.76 -0.65
N ILE A 619 -64.20 -11.97 -1.37
CA ILE A 619 -62.91 -12.45 -1.89
C ILE A 619 -62.02 -12.80 -0.70
N ASP A 620 -61.38 -13.97 -0.74
CA ASP A 620 -60.44 -14.39 0.30
C ASP A 620 -59.04 -14.55 -0.29
N HIS A 621 -58.12 -13.74 0.23
CA HIS A 621 -56.70 -13.74 -0.08
C HIS A 621 -55.86 -14.40 1.03
N SER A 622 -56.48 -15.05 2.01
CA SER A 622 -55.79 -15.69 3.15
C SER A 622 -54.76 -16.73 2.74
N LYS A 623 -54.96 -17.34 1.56
CA LYS A 623 -54.05 -18.29 0.94
C LYS A 623 -52.93 -17.64 0.12
N ASN A 624 -53.07 -16.39 -0.30
CA ASN A 624 -52.08 -15.72 -1.13
C ASN A 624 -50.79 -15.51 -0.33
N ARG A 625 -49.65 -15.57 -1.01
CA ARG A 625 -48.36 -15.26 -0.38
C ARG A 625 -47.58 -14.27 -1.22
N THR A 626 -46.96 -13.30 -0.55
CA THR A 626 -46.03 -12.36 -1.19
C THR A 626 -44.72 -12.21 -0.42
N PHE A 627 -43.62 -12.23 -1.16
CA PHE A 627 -42.28 -11.97 -0.63
C PHE A 627 -41.43 -11.32 -1.71
N ASN A 628 -40.39 -10.62 -1.30
CA ASN A 628 -39.43 -9.99 -2.19
C ASN A 628 -38.13 -10.80 -2.20
N VAL A 629 -37.51 -10.91 -3.37
CA VAL A 629 -36.17 -11.46 -3.55
C VAL A 629 -35.31 -10.38 -4.20
N SER A 630 -34.17 -10.05 -3.60
CA SER A 630 -33.20 -9.09 -4.13
C SER A 630 -31.81 -9.70 -4.21
N ASP A 631 -31.08 -9.32 -5.24
CA ASP A 631 -29.64 -9.63 -5.44
C ASP A 631 -28.73 -8.44 -5.05
N GLY A 632 -29.30 -7.40 -4.42
CA GLY A 632 -28.62 -6.15 -4.07
C GLY A 632 -28.77 -5.03 -5.11
N GLU A 633 -29.08 -5.36 -6.37
CA GLU A 633 -29.25 -4.39 -7.47
C GLU A 633 -30.70 -4.32 -7.95
N HIS A 634 -31.30 -5.49 -8.16
CA HIS A 634 -32.68 -5.70 -8.58
C HIS A 634 -33.50 -6.30 -7.45
N THR A 635 -34.82 -6.11 -7.49
CA THR A 635 -35.75 -6.72 -6.54
C THR A 635 -37.00 -7.19 -7.28
N ALA A 636 -37.35 -8.45 -7.10
CA ALA A 636 -38.59 -9.05 -7.57
C ALA A 636 -39.58 -9.18 -6.42
N THR A 637 -40.79 -8.64 -6.57
CA THR A 637 -41.93 -8.99 -5.70
C THR A 637 -42.60 -10.24 -6.24
N VAL A 638 -42.37 -11.37 -5.57
CA VAL A 638 -42.98 -12.65 -5.89
C VAL A 638 -44.39 -12.69 -5.31
N THR A 639 -45.37 -12.99 -6.15
CA THR A 639 -46.79 -13.11 -5.79
C THR A 639 -47.31 -14.49 -6.16
N LEU A 640 -47.80 -15.22 -5.16
CA LEU A 640 -48.40 -16.55 -5.29
C LEU A 640 -49.91 -16.43 -5.06
N VAL A 641 -50.68 -16.60 -6.13
CA VAL A 641 -52.16 -16.40 -6.17
C VAL A 641 -52.89 -17.53 -6.90
N SER A 642 -52.24 -18.67 -7.07
CA SER A 642 -52.74 -19.80 -7.87
C SER A 642 -52.46 -21.13 -7.18
N ARG A 643 -53.20 -22.15 -7.59
CA ARG A 643 -52.93 -23.54 -7.18
C ARG A 643 -51.85 -24.14 -8.08
N TYR A 644 -50.77 -24.64 -7.48
CA TYR A 644 -49.70 -25.32 -8.21
C TYR A 644 -49.79 -26.83 -7.98
N ALA A 645 -49.82 -27.62 -9.07
CA ALA A 645 -49.95 -29.07 -8.98
C ALA A 645 -48.69 -29.77 -8.45
N THR A 646 -47.52 -29.17 -8.64
CA THR A 646 -46.22 -29.71 -8.22
C THR A 646 -45.29 -28.59 -7.75
N MET A 647 -44.26 -28.94 -6.98
CA MET A 647 -43.19 -28.00 -6.61
C MET A 647 -42.49 -27.42 -7.85
N ASP A 648 -42.33 -28.21 -8.92
CA ASP A 648 -41.76 -27.75 -10.20
C ASP A 648 -42.60 -26.64 -10.84
N ALA A 649 -43.93 -26.73 -10.76
CA ALA A 649 -44.83 -25.69 -11.26
C ALA A 649 -44.73 -24.39 -10.45
N LEU A 650 -44.58 -24.50 -9.12
CA LEU A 650 -44.34 -23.36 -8.23
C LEU A 650 -42.98 -22.70 -8.53
N VAL A 651 -41.90 -23.48 -8.56
CA VAL A 651 -40.56 -23.02 -8.89
C VAL A 651 -40.52 -22.32 -10.25
N GLY A 652 -41.17 -22.89 -11.27
CA GLY A 652 -41.30 -22.26 -12.58
C GLY A 652 -42.04 -20.91 -12.53
N ALA A 653 -43.04 -20.77 -11.67
CA ALA A 653 -43.75 -19.50 -11.48
C ALA A 653 -42.91 -18.44 -10.75
N ILE A 654 -42.11 -18.86 -9.77
CA ILE A 654 -41.15 -17.98 -9.09
C ILE A 654 -40.09 -17.50 -10.10
N ASN A 655 -39.49 -18.42 -10.85
CA ASN A 655 -38.45 -18.10 -11.84
C ASN A 655 -38.92 -17.11 -12.91
N ARG A 656 -40.16 -17.23 -13.42
CA ARG A 656 -40.71 -16.24 -14.35
C ARG A 656 -40.76 -14.82 -13.75
N GLN A 657 -41.06 -14.72 -12.46
CA GLN A 657 -41.12 -13.43 -11.76
C GLN A 657 -39.72 -12.86 -11.48
N LEU A 658 -38.76 -13.71 -11.08
CA LEU A 658 -37.36 -13.30 -10.92
C LEU A 658 -36.77 -12.80 -12.24
N GLN A 659 -36.99 -13.55 -13.33
CA GLN A 659 -36.54 -13.17 -14.68
C GLN A 659 -37.20 -11.89 -15.18
N GLY A 660 -38.51 -11.72 -14.95
CA GLY A 660 -39.25 -10.52 -15.33
C GLY A 660 -38.75 -9.25 -14.62
N ALA A 661 -38.15 -9.40 -13.44
CA ALA A 661 -37.54 -8.32 -12.67
C ALA A 661 -36.01 -8.24 -12.81
N SER A 662 -35.41 -9.07 -13.68
CA SER A 662 -33.96 -9.16 -13.89
C SER A 662 -33.14 -9.46 -12.64
N VAL A 663 -33.73 -10.13 -11.64
CA VAL A 663 -33.00 -10.58 -10.45
C VAL A 663 -32.09 -11.74 -10.82
N ALA A 664 -30.81 -11.64 -10.49
CA ALA A 664 -29.77 -12.61 -10.78
C ALA A 664 -29.79 -13.81 -9.81
N ALA A 665 -30.95 -14.47 -9.72
CA ALA A 665 -31.18 -15.67 -8.92
C ALA A 665 -32.14 -16.64 -9.63
N ALA A 666 -32.07 -17.91 -9.25
CA ALA A 666 -33.01 -18.94 -9.69
C ALA A 666 -33.61 -19.68 -8.49
N ALA A 667 -34.90 -20.00 -8.57
CA ALA A 667 -35.54 -20.98 -7.70
C ALA A 667 -35.27 -22.39 -8.24
N GLU A 668 -34.94 -23.32 -7.35
CA GLU A 668 -34.71 -24.74 -7.64
C GLU A 668 -35.51 -25.62 -6.69
N LYS A 669 -36.06 -26.71 -7.20
CA LYS A 669 -36.72 -27.72 -6.37
C LYS A 669 -35.69 -28.46 -5.52
N VAL A 670 -35.90 -28.50 -4.21
CA VAL A 670 -35.09 -29.32 -3.29
C VAL A 670 -35.71 -30.71 -3.16
N ASN A 671 -37.03 -30.77 -2.95
CA ASN A 671 -37.84 -31.98 -2.87
C ASN A 671 -39.32 -31.61 -3.15
N ASP A 672 -40.29 -32.48 -2.87
CA ASP A 672 -41.70 -32.21 -3.18
C ASP A 672 -42.38 -31.15 -2.30
N ASN A 673 -41.76 -30.74 -1.19
CA ASN A 673 -42.30 -29.73 -0.27
C ASN A 673 -41.35 -28.55 0.01
N GLN A 674 -40.18 -28.48 -0.61
CA GLN A 674 -39.24 -27.37 -0.47
C GLN A 674 -38.62 -26.96 -1.80
N PHE A 675 -38.33 -25.67 -1.90
CA PHE A 675 -37.47 -25.09 -2.92
C PHE A 675 -36.35 -24.30 -2.25
N ARG A 676 -35.34 -23.92 -3.03
CA ARG A 676 -34.32 -22.96 -2.62
C ARG A 676 -34.17 -21.88 -3.68
N LEU A 677 -33.79 -20.69 -3.25
CA LEU A 677 -33.30 -19.63 -4.12
C LEU A 677 -31.77 -19.78 -4.17
N VAL A 678 -31.20 -19.72 -5.37
CA VAL A 678 -29.76 -19.87 -5.64
C VAL A 678 -29.32 -18.64 -6.41
N ALA A 679 -28.31 -17.94 -5.91
CA ALA A 679 -27.70 -16.84 -6.64
C ALA A 679 -27.06 -17.35 -7.95
N ASN A 680 -27.08 -16.55 -9.01
CA ASN A 680 -26.47 -16.97 -10.28
C ASN A 680 -24.93 -16.97 -10.23
N SER A 681 -24.33 -16.32 -9.23
CA SER A 681 -22.88 -16.27 -8.97
C SER A 681 -22.59 -16.09 -7.48
N THR A 682 -21.33 -16.27 -7.08
CA THR A 682 -20.93 -16.37 -5.66
C THR A 682 -20.69 -15.03 -4.97
N ASP A 683 -20.69 -13.95 -5.75
CA ASP A 683 -20.53 -12.56 -5.33
C ASP A 683 -21.87 -11.85 -5.08
N ILE A 684 -22.98 -12.49 -5.49
CA ILE A 684 -24.33 -12.00 -5.26
C ILE A 684 -24.80 -12.44 -3.88
N LEU A 685 -25.24 -11.47 -3.07
CA LEU A 685 -25.92 -11.73 -1.82
C LEU A 685 -27.44 -11.66 -2.02
N LEU A 686 -28.15 -12.74 -1.69
CA LEU A 686 -29.59 -12.79 -1.76
C LEU A 686 -30.21 -12.24 -0.47
N ASN A 687 -31.20 -11.38 -0.62
CA ASN A 687 -32.05 -10.96 0.48
C ASN A 687 -33.50 -11.30 0.20
N VAL A 688 -34.13 -12.03 1.12
CA VAL A 688 -35.58 -12.23 1.12
C VAL A 688 -36.21 -11.32 2.15
N SER A 689 -37.27 -10.60 1.75
CA SER A 689 -38.07 -9.71 2.60
C SER A 689 -39.56 -9.77 2.21
N GLY A 690 -40.40 -8.90 2.78
CA GLY A 690 -41.82 -8.80 2.42
C GLY A 690 -42.78 -9.43 3.43
N ALA A 691 -44.08 -9.21 3.20
CA ALA A 691 -45.14 -9.44 4.19
C ALA A 691 -45.26 -10.90 4.65
N ASP A 692 -45.09 -11.85 3.73
CA ASP A 692 -45.25 -13.28 4.03
C ASP A 692 -43.93 -14.05 4.04
N LYS A 693 -42.77 -13.38 4.03
CA LYS A 693 -41.45 -14.04 4.05
C LYS A 693 -41.40 -15.13 5.12
N ASN A 694 -41.76 -14.78 6.35
CA ASN A 694 -41.57 -15.66 7.50
C ASN A 694 -42.46 -16.92 7.45
N GLN A 695 -43.45 -16.95 6.57
CA GLN A 695 -44.27 -18.13 6.32
C GLN A 695 -43.58 -19.13 5.37
N LEU A 696 -42.63 -18.67 4.56
CA LEU A 696 -41.93 -19.46 3.54
C LEU A 696 -40.44 -19.65 3.83
N PHE A 697 -39.81 -18.82 4.66
CA PHE A 697 -38.38 -18.84 4.95
C PHE A 697 -38.12 -18.69 6.45
N GLU A 698 -36.96 -19.16 6.91
CA GLU A 698 -36.46 -18.90 8.27
C GLU A 698 -35.86 -17.47 8.37
N GLU A 699 -35.68 -16.97 9.59
CA GLU A 699 -35.13 -15.63 9.86
C GLU A 699 -33.66 -15.47 9.47
#